data_AF-A0A7V9IK38-F1
#
_entry.id   AF-A0A7V9IK38-F1
#
_cell.length_a   1.000
_cell.length_b   1.000
_cell.length_c   1.000
_cell.angle_alpha   90.00
_cell.angle_beta   90.00
_cell.angle_gamma   90.00
#
_symmetry.space_group_name_H-M   'P 1'
#
loop_
_entity.id
_entity.type
_entity.pdbx_description
1 polymer ?
#
loop_
_entity_poly.entity_id
_entity_poly.type
_entity_poly.pdbx_seq_one_letter_code
_entity_poly.pdbx_strand_id
1 'polypeptide(L)'
;MSGSWRNLVHEQSALAVSALAGIGGALAAPEATAHGSVNAILIGAGIAFATWAGASAPWWACTVTAAVAASIAGGILPVAAGILGVALGLGIGIWTRIPTQNLPELRALVAGIAFNVFCHSELGGFQGLSAAIAVVTASALIVGGLRRCPIKIRRRAYIMLGVVGVLAVLSIAGYVIAGASARSSLTSGKQQAEEAISALNQGDFETAAAKFRASERAMRLAESHLDKPWALPVAAIPIVSQHRDAIGELAEGGTQAITTVAEALEQIDPDTVRVVGGRIDLDAVAALEAPFANVEEALRNLDAAVEDARSPWLVAPLTEQLDELDSKIADNEPRLDNAVAAVQLAPELLGGGGSARHYLVLFLTPAEARGLGGFPGNYAELTVDGGQLEMSEFGRIRDLEKTAIRSNARLTGPAEFIDRYGGFGGSNDGRVGVASWRNITISPHFPDVAQAAADLYPRSGGRPVDGVIAMDPYVLEGLLAYTGPIQLTAVDQTLNQDNAAEYILTDQYFEPEQADRIDALGEAAELTIDRLLAGRLPEPTTLARDLGPMASERRLLMWTTNEEERELFDRIGLLGAIPPHDGADGYSVTVTNASGNKIETFLRRDIEYSSTTDPSTGRTSATLDVELTNTAPASGLPGYVIGNVIGLPRGTSRVYVEFFSPLRLDVVTIDGKRSELQPGTYKGWNVYSGFVTIGPGQTALVELALSGELGNAEEFVTWTQPLVIPPTIRGPEPTDD
;
A
#
# COMPACT_ATOMS: atom_id res chain seq x y z
N MET A 1 20.18 -72.75 -47.75
CA MET A 1 20.75 -71.53 -47.13
C MET A 1 20.42 -70.35 -48.03
N SER A 2 19.23 -69.75 -47.88
CA SER A 2 18.83 -68.51 -48.54
C SER A 2 17.66 -67.92 -47.75
N GLY A 3 17.87 -66.75 -47.15
CA GLY A 3 16.86 -66.11 -46.31
C GLY A 3 17.44 -64.92 -45.54
N SER A 4 17.81 -63.84 -46.24
CA SER A 4 18.29 -62.62 -45.58
C SER A 4 17.95 -61.30 -46.31
N TRP A 5 16.82 -61.20 -47.01
CA TRP A 5 16.42 -59.95 -47.69
C TRP A 5 14.92 -59.61 -47.59
N ARG A 6 14.29 -59.88 -46.46
CA ARG A 6 12.93 -59.37 -46.17
C ARG A 6 12.88 -58.78 -44.77
N ASN A 7 13.34 -57.53 -44.64
CA ASN A 7 13.01 -56.57 -43.57
C ASN A 7 13.91 -55.33 -43.67
N LEU A 8 14.20 -54.84 -44.89
CA LEU A 8 14.56 -53.44 -45.04
C LEU A 8 13.23 -52.70 -45.01
N VAL A 9 12.96 -52.06 -43.88
CA VAL A 9 11.89 -51.09 -43.69
C VAL A 9 11.83 -50.19 -44.94
N HIS A 10 10.63 -49.89 -45.47
CA HIS A 10 10.48 -48.70 -46.30
C HIS A 10 10.76 -47.48 -45.41
N GLU A 11 12.05 -47.19 -45.15
CA GLU A 11 12.47 -46.14 -44.20
C GLU A 11 11.92 -44.78 -44.60
N GLN A 12 11.70 -44.55 -45.89
CA GLN A 12 11.24 -43.27 -46.45
C GLN A 12 9.83 -42.87 -45.99
N SER A 13 8.88 -43.80 -45.93
CA SER A 13 7.50 -43.52 -45.52
C SER A 13 7.38 -43.32 -44.01
N ALA A 14 8.08 -44.12 -43.20
CA ALA A 14 8.14 -43.91 -41.75
C ALA A 14 8.84 -42.58 -41.39
N LEU A 15 9.88 -42.20 -42.14
CA LEU A 15 10.54 -40.90 -42.00
C LEU A 15 9.60 -39.74 -42.39
N ALA A 16 8.80 -39.88 -43.46
CA ALA A 16 7.82 -38.88 -43.86
C ALA A 16 6.73 -38.67 -42.79
N VAL A 17 6.18 -39.75 -42.23
CA VAL A 17 5.22 -39.68 -41.11
C VAL A 17 5.84 -39.03 -39.88
N SER A 18 7.09 -39.35 -39.58
CA SER A 18 7.81 -38.76 -38.44
C SER A 18 8.06 -37.27 -38.63
N ALA A 19 8.43 -36.83 -39.84
CA ALA A 19 8.62 -35.42 -40.16
C ALA A 19 7.31 -34.64 -40.06
N LEU A 20 6.20 -35.18 -40.58
CA LEU A 20 4.87 -34.57 -40.47
C LEU A 20 4.39 -34.48 -39.02
N ALA A 21 4.61 -35.54 -38.22
CA ALA A 21 4.28 -35.53 -36.80
C ALA A 21 5.11 -34.49 -36.03
N GLY A 22 6.39 -34.33 -36.39
CA GLY A 22 7.26 -33.27 -35.85
C GLY A 22 6.79 -31.86 -36.21
N ILE A 23 6.38 -31.63 -37.46
CA ILE A 23 5.80 -30.33 -37.88
C ILE A 23 4.51 -30.05 -37.10
N GLY A 24 3.62 -31.04 -36.95
CA GLY A 24 2.39 -30.90 -36.17
C GLY A 24 2.67 -30.51 -34.71
N GLY A 25 3.65 -31.15 -34.07
CA GLY A 25 4.04 -30.82 -32.70
C GLY A 25 4.75 -29.47 -32.57
N ALA A 26 5.53 -29.06 -33.58
CA ALA A 26 6.14 -27.73 -33.61
C ALA A 26 5.10 -26.61 -33.73
N LEU A 27 3.99 -26.86 -34.44
CA LEU A 27 2.88 -25.92 -34.58
C LEU A 27 1.95 -25.87 -33.37
N ALA A 28 1.98 -26.89 -32.51
CA ALA A 28 1.21 -26.93 -31.28
C ALA A 28 1.70 -25.91 -30.22
N ALA A 29 2.89 -25.32 -30.44
CA ALA A 29 3.52 -24.29 -29.61
C ALA A 29 3.52 -24.53 -28.08
N PRO A 30 3.90 -25.71 -27.54
CA PRO A 30 4.06 -25.85 -26.09
C PRO A 30 5.24 -25.00 -25.57
N GLU A 31 5.04 -24.28 -24.47
CA GLU A 31 6.05 -23.40 -23.86
C GLU A 31 6.96 -24.17 -22.90
N ALA A 32 7.99 -24.83 -23.45
CA ALA A 32 8.97 -25.58 -22.66
C ALA A 32 10.24 -24.75 -22.34
N THR A 33 10.61 -23.84 -23.24
CA THR A 33 11.63 -22.78 -23.11
C THR A 33 11.00 -21.40 -23.35
N ALA A 34 11.68 -20.29 -23.02
CA ALA A 34 11.12 -18.95 -23.26
C ALA A 34 11.18 -18.50 -24.73
N HIS A 35 11.87 -19.25 -25.60
CA HIS A 35 11.99 -18.89 -27.02
C HIS A 35 11.15 -19.83 -27.89
N GLY A 36 10.06 -19.30 -28.47
CA GLY A 36 9.12 -20.06 -29.30
C GLY A 36 9.76 -20.79 -30.48
N SER A 37 10.81 -20.21 -31.09
CA SER A 37 11.55 -20.85 -32.20
C SER A 37 12.36 -22.06 -31.73
N VAL A 38 12.95 -21.99 -30.54
CA VAL A 38 13.69 -23.10 -29.92
C VAL A 38 12.74 -24.20 -29.49
N ASN A 39 11.59 -23.84 -28.91
CA ASN A 39 10.50 -24.79 -28.60
C ASN A 39 10.06 -25.57 -29.83
N ALA A 40 9.73 -24.87 -30.92
CA ALA A 40 9.28 -25.50 -32.15
C ALA A 40 10.30 -26.52 -32.70
N ILE A 41 11.59 -26.18 -32.66
CA ILE A 41 12.68 -27.07 -33.10
C ILE A 41 12.84 -28.26 -32.16
N LEU A 42 12.92 -28.04 -30.84
CA LEU A 42 13.14 -29.11 -29.86
C LEU A 42 11.97 -30.10 -29.83
N ILE A 43 10.74 -29.59 -29.79
CA ILE A 43 9.52 -30.38 -29.72
C ILE A 43 9.31 -31.11 -31.05
N GLY A 44 9.47 -30.41 -32.18
CA GLY A 44 9.36 -31.03 -33.50
C GLY A 44 10.40 -32.13 -33.73
N ALA A 45 11.66 -31.90 -33.36
CA ALA A 45 12.72 -32.90 -33.47
C ALA A 45 12.51 -34.08 -32.51
N GLY A 46 12.08 -33.81 -31.27
CA GLY A 46 11.79 -34.82 -30.26
C GLY A 46 10.65 -35.75 -30.69
N ILE A 47 9.56 -35.18 -31.20
CA ILE A 47 8.39 -35.93 -31.68
C ILE A 47 8.75 -36.71 -32.94
N ALA A 48 9.46 -36.10 -33.89
CA ALA A 48 9.93 -36.82 -35.08
C ALA A 48 10.80 -38.02 -34.69
N PHE A 49 11.71 -37.85 -33.74
CA PHE A 49 12.57 -38.93 -33.26
C PHE A 49 11.79 -40.04 -32.52
N ALA A 50 10.89 -39.67 -31.62
CA ALA A 50 10.05 -40.62 -30.87
C ALA A 50 9.10 -41.40 -31.81
N THR A 51 8.53 -40.71 -32.80
CA THR A 51 7.69 -41.29 -33.86
C THR A 51 8.46 -42.28 -34.72
N TRP A 52 9.67 -41.90 -35.13
CA TRP A 52 10.57 -42.76 -35.91
C TRP A 52 10.99 -44.00 -35.11
N ALA A 53 11.33 -43.85 -33.83
CA ALA A 53 11.62 -44.99 -32.96
C ALA A 53 10.38 -45.89 -32.76
N GLY A 54 9.20 -45.30 -32.67
CA GLY A 54 7.90 -45.97 -32.62
C GLY A 54 7.64 -46.90 -33.81
N ALA A 55 8.12 -46.56 -35.01
CA ALA A 55 8.02 -47.41 -36.21
C ALA A 55 8.65 -48.82 -36.01
N SER A 56 9.67 -48.90 -35.15
CA SER A 56 10.38 -50.15 -34.80
C SER A 56 9.90 -50.80 -33.50
N ALA A 57 9.06 -50.09 -32.73
CA ALA A 57 8.57 -50.55 -31.43
C ALA A 57 7.57 -51.71 -31.54
N PRO A 58 7.35 -52.48 -30.45
CA PRO A 58 6.23 -53.42 -30.39
C PRO A 58 4.89 -52.70 -30.60
N TRP A 59 3.97 -53.32 -31.33
CA TRP A 59 2.63 -52.74 -31.56
C TRP A 59 1.93 -52.38 -30.25
N TRP A 60 2.06 -53.21 -29.21
CA TRP A 60 1.45 -52.97 -27.90
C TRP A 60 2.04 -51.73 -27.21
N ALA A 61 3.31 -51.38 -27.46
CA ALA A 61 3.92 -50.19 -26.88
C ALA A 61 3.35 -48.91 -27.52
N CYS A 62 3.12 -48.91 -28.84
CA CYS A 62 2.43 -47.83 -29.54
C CYS A 62 0.96 -47.70 -29.05
N THR A 63 0.26 -48.83 -28.85
CA THR A 63 -1.12 -48.82 -28.33
C THR A 63 -1.20 -48.27 -26.91
N VAL A 64 -0.29 -48.69 -26.02
CA VAL A 64 -0.21 -48.15 -24.65
C VAL A 64 0.10 -46.65 -24.67
N THR A 65 1.02 -46.22 -25.54
CA THR A 65 1.34 -44.78 -25.72
C THR A 65 0.12 -43.98 -26.15
N ALA A 66 -0.64 -44.47 -27.13
CA ALA A 66 -1.89 -43.83 -27.57
C ALA A 66 -2.99 -43.85 -26.50
N ALA A 67 -3.08 -44.91 -25.70
CA ALA A 67 -4.04 -45.01 -24.59
C ALA A 67 -3.74 -44.01 -23.47
N VAL A 68 -2.45 -43.86 -23.11
CA VAL A 68 -2.01 -42.85 -22.14
C VAL A 68 -2.32 -41.45 -22.68
N ALA A 69 -1.99 -41.16 -23.94
CA ALA A 69 -2.32 -39.88 -24.58
C ALA A 69 -3.83 -39.59 -24.56
N ALA A 70 -4.67 -40.56 -24.91
CA ALA A 70 -6.12 -40.42 -24.86
C ALA A 70 -6.66 -40.16 -23.44
N SER A 71 -6.04 -40.77 -22.42
CA SER A 71 -6.48 -40.65 -21.03
C SER A 71 -6.23 -39.27 -20.41
N ILE A 72 -5.29 -38.50 -20.97
CA ILE A 72 -4.92 -37.17 -20.47
C ILE A 72 -5.26 -36.03 -21.43
N ALA A 73 -5.87 -36.35 -22.57
CA ALA A 73 -6.25 -35.40 -23.60
C ALA A 73 -7.29 -34.38 -23.09
N GLY A 74 -7.00 -33.09 -23.27
CA GLY A 74 -7.96 -32.00 -23.05
C GLY A 74 -8.80 -31.77 -24.31
N GLY A 75 -10.12 -31.93 -24.22
CA GLY A 75 -11.05 -31.61 -25.31
C GLY A 75 -11.40 -32.77 -26.26
N ILE A 76 -12.48 -32.58 -27.02
CA ILE A 76 -13.13 -33.64 -27.81
C ILE A 76 -12.24 -34.13 -28.97
N LEU A 77 -11.53 -33.21 -29.64
CA LEU A 77 -10.70 -33.52 -30.81
C LEU A 77 -9.44 -34.35 -30.43
N PRO A 78 -8.63 -33.97 -29.42
CA PRO A 78 -7.49 -34.78 -28.98
C PRO A 78 -7.90 -36.15 -28.40
N VAL A 79 -9.04 -36.23 -27.70
CA VAL A 79 -9.60 -37.50 -27.21
C VAL A 79 -9.97 -38.42 -28.37
N ALA A 80 -10.68 -37.91 -29.38
CA ALA A 80 -11.05 -38.68 -30.57
C ALA A 80 -9.81 -39.18 -31.34
N ALA A 81 -8.78 -38.33 -31.47
CA ALA A 81 -7.51 -38.69 -32.09
C ALA A 81 -6.77 -39.77 -31.28
N GLY A 82 -6.74 -39.67 -29.94
CA GLY A 82 -6.18 -40.68 -29.06
C GLY A 82 -6.88 -42.04 -29.17
N ILE A 83 -8.22 -42.05 -29.17
CA ILE A 83 -9.05 -43.26 -29.35
C ILE A 83 -8.79 -43.89 -30.72
N LEU A 84 -8.69 -43.08 -31.78
CA LEU A 84 -8.32 -43.55 -33.12
C LEU A 84 -6.94 -44.22 -33.11
N GLY A 85 -5.96 -43.63 -32.42
CA GLY A 85 -4.63 -44.20 -32.22
C GLY A 85 -4.67 -45.57 -31.52
N VAL A 86 -5.48 -45.72 -30.47
CA VAL A 86 -5.68 -47.00 -29.77
C VAL A 86 -6.31 -48.05 -30.70
N ALA A 87 -7.35 -47.68 -31.45
CA ALA A 87 -8.03 -48.57 -32.38
C ALA A 87 -7.09 -49.06 -33.50
N LEU A 88 -6.30 -48.15 -34.07
CA LEU A 88 -5.27 -48.47 -35.06
C LEU A 88 -4.19 -49.39 -34.46
N GLY A 89 -3.72 -49.12 -33.24
CA GLY A 89 -2.74 -49.94 -32.54
C GLY A 89 -3.20 -51.39 -32.29
N LEU A 90 -4.45 -51.57 -31.83
CA LEU A 90 -5.08 -52.88 -31.66
C LEU A 90 -5.26 -53.60 -33.01
N GLY A 91 -5.66 -52.88 -34.05
CA GLY A 91 -5.76 -53.38 -35.42
C GLY A 91 -4.43 -53.95 -35.93
N ILE A 92 -3.30 -53.27 -35.67
CA ILE A 92 -1.96 -53.77 -36.01
C ILE A 92 -1.67 -55.08 -35.28
N GLY A 93 -2.03 -55.20 -34.00
CA GLY A 93 -1.84 -56.43 -33.22
C GLY A 93 -2.60 -57.63 -33.79
N ILE A 94 -3.82 -57.41 -34.29
CA ILE A 94 -4.63 -58.44 -34.97
C ILE A 94 -4.02 -58.80 -36.33
N TRP A 95 -3.59 -57.80 -37.10
CA TRP A 95 -3.10 -58.00 -38.47
C TRP A 95 -1.70 -58.65 -38.52
N THR A 96 -0.84 -58.34 -37.54
CA THR A 96 0.51 -58.90 -37.43
C THR A 96 0.56 -60.35 -36.93
N ARG A 97 -0.59 -60.95 -36.54
CA ARG A 97 -0.72 -62.42 -36.40
C ARG A 97 -0.62 -63.15 -37.75
N ILE A 98 -0.68 -62.43 -38.87
CA ILE A 98 -0.42 -62.97 -40.20
C ILE A 98 1.11 -62.91 -40.47
N PRO A 99 1.81 -64.05 -40.65
CA PRO A 99 3.28 -64.13 -40.60
C PRO A 99 4.06 -63.37 -41.69
N THR A 100 3.39 -62.69 -42.62
CA THR A 100 4.01 -62.10 -43.82
C THR A 100 4.02 -60.56 -43.84
N GLN A 101 3.43 -59.86 -42.87
CA GLN A 101 3.29 -58.40 -42.92
C GLN A 101 3.84 -57.69 -41.69
N ASN A 102 4.82 -56.82 -41.93
CA ASN A 102 5.39 -55.91 -40.95
C ASN A 102 4.93 -54.49 -41.32
N LEU A 103 4.17 -53.81 -40.44
CA LEU A 103 3.56 -52.49 -40.72
C LEU A 103 4.24 -51.39 -39.86
N PRO A 104 5.42 -50.87 -40.27
CA PRO A 104 6.12 -49.82 -39.53
C PRO A 104 5.47 -48.44 -39.70
N GLU A 105 4.89 -48.16 -40.86
CA GLU A 105 4.23 -46.87 -41.16
C GLU A 105 3.02 -46.62 -40.27
N LEU A 106 2.18 -47.63 -40.07
CA LEU A 106 1.01 -47.57 -39.18
C LEU A 106 1.43 -47.39 -37.70
N ARG A 107 2.54 -47.99 -37.27
CA ARG A 107 3.08 -47.77 -35.91
C ARG A 107 3.63 -46.36 -35.73
N ALA A 108 4.34 -45.84 -36.73
CA ALA A 108 4.76 -44.45 -36.77
C ALA A 108 3.54 -43.52 -36.71
N LEU A 109 2.48 -43.81 -37.47
CA LEU A 109 1.25 -43.01 -37.46
C LEU A 109 0.60 -43.01 -36.06
N VAL A 110 0.46 -44.18 -35.42
CA VAL A 110 -0.09 -44.28 -34.05
C VAL A 110 0.76 -43.51 -33.05
N ALA A 111 2.10 -43.62 -33.12
CA ALA A 111 3.00 -42.88 -32.25
C ALA A 111 2.92 -41.36 -32.51
N GLY A 112 2.89 -40.93 -33.77
CA GLY A 112 2.81 -39.53 -34.16
C GLY A 112 1.51 -38.87 -33.72
N ILE A 113 0.37 -39.58 -33.84
CA ILE A 113 -0.93 -39.13 -33.31
C ILE A 113 -0.84 -38.99 -31.79
N ALA A 114 -0.32 -40.00 -31.08
CA ALA A 114 -0.23 -39.97 -29.63
C ALA A 114 0.63 -38.80 -29.10
N PHE A 115 1.79 -38.53 -29.72
CA PHE A 115 2.64 -37.41 -29.31
C PHE A 115 2.06 -36.04 -29.65
N ASN A 116 1.31 -35.91 -30.76
CA ASN A 116 0.58 -34.68 -31.03
C ASN A 116 -0.57 -34.47 -30.03
N VAL A 117 -1.25 -35.54 -29.58
CA VAL A 117 -2.25 -35.45 -28.51
C VAL A 117 -1.63 -35.00 -27.19
N PHE A 118 -0.43 -35.48 -26.84
CA PHE A 118 0.30 -35.00 -25.66
C PHE A 118 0.59 -33.50 -25.70
N CYS A 119 0.96 -32.95 -26.86
CA CYS A 119 1.21 -31.51 -27.00
C CYS A 119 -0.04 -30.64 -26.79
N HIS A 120 -1.24 -31.20 -26.92
CA HIS A 120 -2.51 -30.49 -26.73
C HIS A 120 -3.23 -30.92 -25.44
N SER A 121 -2.50 -31.51 -24.49
CA SER A 121 -3.07 -32.01 -23.24
C SER A 121 -2.78 -31.09 -22.05
N GLU A 122 -3.85 -30.54 -21.46
CA GLU A 122 -3.81 -29.69 -20.27
C GLU A 122 -4.41 -30.45 -19.08
N LEU A 123 -3.54 -31.04 -18.25
CA LEU A 123 -3.96 -31.58 -16.94
C LEU A 123 -3.90 -30.40 -15.94
N GLY A 124 -5.04 -29.81 -15.62
CA GLY A 124 -5.21 -28.57 -14.83
C GLY A 124 -4.81 -28.62 -13.35
N GLY A 125 -3.63 -29.15 -13.03
CA GLY A 125 -3.04 -29.12 -11.69
C GLY A 125 -1.61 -28.56 -11.73
N PHE A 126 -0.63 -29.41 -12.04
CA PHE A 126 0.76 -29.04 -12.26
C PHE A 126 1.04 -29.01 -13.77
N GLN A 127 1.32 -27.85 -14.35
CA GLN A 127 1.48 -27.70 -15.81
C GLN A 127 2.62 -28.54 -16.42
N GLY A 128 3.50 -29.12 -15.61
CA GLY A 128 4.50 -30.09 -16.05
C GLY A 128 4.10 -31.57 -16.04
N LEU A 129 2.90 -31.94 -15.57
CA LEU A 129 2.51 -33.34 -15.41
C LEU A 129 2.27 -34.04 -16.75
N SER A 130 1.58 -33.39 -17.69
CA SER A 130 1.37 -33.91 -19.05
C SER A 130 2.70 -34.07 -19.79
N ALA A 131 3.59 -33.09 -19.66
CA ALA A 131 4.95 -33.15 -20.20
C ALA A 131 5.78 -34.30 -19.59
N ALA A 132 5.71 -34.50 -18.26
CA ALA A 132 6.41 -35.61 -17.60
C ALA A 132 5.89 -36.98 -18.06
N ILE A 133 4.57 -37.14 -18.18
CA ILE A 133 3.93 -38.34 -18.71
C ILE A 133 4.37 -38.57 -20.16
N ALA A 134 4.40 -37.53 -20.99
CA ALA A 134 4.86 -37.59 -22.37
C ALA A 134 6.33 -38.02 -22.47
N VAL A 135 7.22 -37.46 -21.64
CA VAL A 135 8.65 -37.79 -21.62
C VAL A 135 8.90 -39.23 -21.16
N VAL A 136 8.21 -39.70 -20.12
CA VAL A 136 8.30 -41.10 -19.66
C VAL A 136 7.82 -42.07 -20.74
N THR A 137 6.69 -41.75 -21.37
CA THR A 137 6.10 -42.58 -22.42
C THR A 137 6.99 -42.59 -23.67
N ALA A 138 7.51 -41.43 -24.09
CA ALA A 138 8.49 -41.30 -25.18
C ALA A 138 9.74 -42.12 -24.90
N SER A 139 10.30 -42.04 -23.69
CA SER A 139 11.50 -42.77 -23.29
C SER A 139 11.30 -44.29 -23.38
N ALA A 140 10.17 -44.80 -22.87
CA ALA A 140 9.83 -46.21 -22.95
C ALA A 140 9.68 -46.69 -24.40
N LEU A 141 9.00 -45.90 -25.24
CA LEU A 141 8.80 -46.20 -26.65
C LEU A 141 10.12 -46.17 -27.44
N ILE A 142 10.97 -45.16 -27.21
CA ILE A 142 12.29 -45.02 -27.83
C ILE A 142 13.18 -46.21 -27.47
N VAL A 143 13.26 -46.59 -26.19
CA VAL A 143 14.06 -47.76 -25.76
C VAL A 143 13.52 -49.05 -26.38
N GLY A 144 12.20 -49.25 -26.39
CA GLY A 144 11.55 -50.41 -26.99
C GLY A 144 11.78 -50.53 -28.50
N GLY A 145 11.74 -49.39 -29.21
CA GLY A 145 12.01 -49.28 -30.65
C GLY A 145 13.47 -49.52 -30.99
N LEU A 146 14.39 -48.80 -30.34
CA LEU A 146 15.83 -48.89 -30.60
C LEU A 146 16.41 -50.28 -30.30
N ARG A 147 15.87 -51.01 -29.30
CA ARG A 147 16.29 -52.39 -29.01
C ARG A 147 16.05 -53.35 -30.18
N ARG A 148 15.05 -53.07 -31.03
CA ARG A 148 14.67 -53.87 -32.20
C ARG A 148 15.32 -53.41 -33.51
N CYS A 149 16.01 -52.26 -33.50
CA CYS A 149 16.77 -51.78 -34.66
C CYS A 149 18.11 -52.54 -34.83
N PRO A 150 18.70 -52.54 -36.04
CA PRO A 150 20.03 -53.06 -36.28
C PRO A 150 21.10 -52.44 -35.36
N ILE A 151 22.08 -53.23 -34.95
CA ILE A 151 23.17 -52.83 -34.02
C ILE A 151 23.84 -51.51 -34.42
N LYS A 152 24.06 -51.26 -35.72
CA LYS A 152 24.69 -50.03 -36.23
C LYS A 152 23.84 -48.79 -35.96
N ILE A 153 22.52 -48.87 -36.20
CA ILE A 153 21.57 -47.77 -35.99
C ILE A 153 21.38 -47.53 -34.49
N ARG A 154 21.18 -48.61 -33.72
CA ARG A 154 21.05 -48.56 -32.27
C ARG A 154 22.26 -47.90 -31.60
N ARG A 155 23.48 -48.27 -32.00
CA ARG A 155 24.73 -47.69 -31.47
C ARG A 155 24.84 -46.21 -31.81
N ARG A 156 24.55 -45.80 -33.04
CA ARG A 156 24.56 -44.38 -33.45
C ARG A 156 23.53 -43.55 -32.69
N ALA A 157 22.30 -44.05 -32.55
CA ALA A 157 21.23 -43.37 -31.81
C ALA A 157 21.59 -43.18 -30.34
N TYR A 158 22.09 -44.22 -29.66
CA TYR A 158 22.54 -44.08 -28.26
C TYR A 158 23.76 -43.17 -28.10
N ILE A 159 24.70 -43.16 -29.05
CA ILE A 159 25.81 -42.19 -29.04
C ILE A 159 25.27 -40.76 -29.18
N MET A 160 24.36 -40.50 -30.12
CA MET A 160 23.76 -39.17 -30.30
C MET A 160 22.98 -38.72 -29.06
N LEU A 161 22.12 -39.58 -28.50
CA LEU A 161 21.43 -39.32 -27.23
C LEU A 161 22.41 -39.05 -26.09
N GLY A 162 23.50 -39.83 -26.00
CA GLY A 162 24.55 -39.62 -25.00
C GLY A 162 25.29 -38.30 -25.18
N VAL A 163 25.62 -37.92 -26.42
CA VAL A 163 26.25 -36.63 -26.73
C VAL A 163 25.32 -35.46 -26.37
N VAL A 164 24.06 -35.51 -26.78
CA VAL A 164 23.05 -34.49 -26.42
C VAL A 164 22.89 -34.39 -24.90
N GLY A 165 22.82 -35.54 -24.21
CA GLY A 165 22.72 -35.58 -22.75
C GLY A 165 23.95 -35.00 -22.04
N VAL A 166 25.16 -35.32 -22.50
CA VAL A 166 26.41 -34.75 -21.96
C VAL A 166 26.47 -33.25 -22.22
N LEU A 167 26.11 -32.78 -23.42
CA LEU A 167 26.04 -31.35 -23.72
C LEU A 167 25.03 -30.65 -22.81
N ALA A 168 23.83 -31.20 -22.61
CA ALA A 168 22.84 -30.64 -21.69
C ALA A 168 23.37 -30.54 -20.26
N VAL A 169 24.01 -31.59 -19.73
CA VAL A 169 24.62 -31.58 -18.39
C VAL A 169 25.74 -30.55 -18.28
N LEU A 170 26.60 -30.43 -19.30
CA LEU A 170 27.67 -29.43 -19.32
C LEU A 170 27.12 -28.00 -19.36
N SER A 171 26.06 -27.75 -20.14
CA SER A 171 25.36 -26.46 -20.17
C SER A 171 24.73 -26.11 -18.83
N ILE A 172 24.04 -27.06 -18.18
CA ILE A 172 23.48 -26.87 -16.84
C ILE A 172 24.59 -26.60 -15.83
N ALA A 173 25.69 -27.37 -15.86
CA ALA A 173 26.83 -27.15 -14.97
C ALA A 173 27.48 -25.77 -15.20
N GLY A 174 27.61 -25.35 -16.47
CA GLY A 174 28.07 -24.02 -16.85
C GLY A 174 27.17 -22.92 -16.29
N TYR A 175 25.84 -23.08 -16.38
CA TYR A 175 24.86 -22.16 -15.83
C TYR A 175 24.88 -22.14 -14.29
N VAL A 176 25.00 -23.29 -13.62
CA VAL A 176 25.13 -23.35 -12.16
C VAL A 176 26.39 -22.64 -11.67
N ILE A 177 27.52 -22.80 -12.37
CA ILE A 177 28.76 -22.07 -12.05
C ILE A 177 28.57 -20.56 -12.27
N ALA A 178 27.91 -20.17 -13.36
CA ALA A 178 27.58 -18.77 -13.65
C ALA A 178 26.67 -18.18 -12.55
N GLY A 179 25.59 -18.86 -12.19
CA GLY A 179 24.68 -18.46 -11.12
C GLY A 179 25.35 -18.39 -9.74
N ALA A 180 26.20 -19.36 -9.40
CA ALA A 180 26.99 -19.32 -8.17
C ALA A 180 27.97 -18.13 -8.14
N SER A 181 28.51 -17.74 -9.30
CA SER A 181 29.36 -16.55 -9.43
C SER A 181 28.54 -15.25 -9.35
N ALA A 182 27.33 -15.24 -9.91
CA ALA A 182 26.42 -14.10 -9.91
C ALA A 182 25.80 -13.84 -8.53
N ARG A 183 25.59 -14.89 -7.72
CA ARG A 183 24.90 -14.83 -6.42
C ARG A 183 25.44 -13.74 -5.50
N SER A 184 26.76 -13.64 -5.34
CA SER A 184 27.38 -12.62 -4.47
C SER A 184 27.04 -11.20 -4.93
N SER A 185 27.05 -10.98 -6.24
CA SER A 185 26.77 -9.67 -6.83
C SER A 185 25.28 -9.34 -6.76
N LEU A 186 24.39 -10.32 -6.97
CA LEU A 186 22.94 -10.15 -6.77
C LEU A 186 22.59 -9.81 -5.32
N THR A 187 23.17 -10.53 -4.35
CA THR A 187 22.96 -10.24 -2.92
C THR A 187 23.49 -8.86 -2.55
N SER A 188 24.67 -8.49 -3.06
CA SER A 188 25.22 -7.15 -2.85
C SER A 188 24.33 -6.08 -3.49
N GLY A 189 23.79 -6.32 -4.69
CA GLY A 189 22.87 -5.41 -5.38
C GLY A 189 21.60 -5.18 -4.57
N LYS A 190 20.92 -6.27 -4.16
CA LYS A 190 19.74 -6.21 -3.28
C LYS A 190 20.02 -5.37 -2.02
N GLN A 191 21.12 -5.66 -1.31
CA GLN A 191 21.47 -4.91 -0.10
C GLN A 191 21.71 -3.41 -0.40
N GLN A 192 22.41 -3.06 -1.48
CA GLN A 192 22.62 -1.66 -1.82
C GLN A 192 21.31 -0.95 -2.22
N ALA A 193 20.37 -1.64 -2.87
CA ALA A 193 19.06 -1.09 -3.18
C ALA A 193 18.22 -0.86 -1.89
N GLU A 194 18.25 -1.79 -0.94
CA GLU A 194 17.58 -1.63 0.36
C GLU A 194 18.18 -0.47 1.16
N GLU A 195 19.51 -0.34 1.18
CA GLU A 195 20.19 0.81 1.78
C GLU A 195 19.85 2.13 1.06
N ALA A 196 19.66 2.11 -0.27
CA ALA A 196 19.25 3.27 -1.04
C ALA A 196 17.83 3.73 -0.70
N ILE A 197 16.87 2.79 -0.62
CA ILE A 197 15.48 3.08 -0.21
C ILE A 197 15.46 3.64 1.21
N SER A 198 16.26 3.07 2.13
CA SER A 198 16.37 3.59 3.49
C SER A 198 16.91 5.03 3.55
N ALA A 199 17.92 5.35 2.73
CA ALA A 199 18.45 6.72 2.61
C ALA A 199 17.42 7.67 1.99
N LEU A 200 16.70 7.23 0.96
CA LEU A 200 15.63 7.98 0.33
C LEU A 200 14.51 8.35 1.32
N ASN A 201 14.08 7.39 2.14
CA ASN A 201 13.07 7.60 3.19
C ASN A 201 13.54 8.59 4.27
N GLN A 202 14.86 8.80 4.40
CA GLN A 202 15.44 9.79 5.31
C GLN A 202 15.65 11.15 4.64
N GLY A 203 15.35 11.28 3.34
CA GLY A 203 15.58 12.49 2.55
C GLY A 203 17.04 12.66 2.09
N ASP A 204 17.89 11.64 2.22
CA ASP A 204 19.29 11.67 1.78
C ASP A 204 19.41 11.17 0.33
N PHE A 205 19.05 12.06 -0.60
CA PHE A 205 19.03 11.77 -2.04
C PHE A 205 20.43 11.48 -2.61
N GLU A 206 21.48 12.13 -2.09
CA GLU A 206 22.87 11.91 -2.53
C GLU A 206 23.34 10.49 -2.16
N THR A 207 23.14 10.07 -0.90
CA THR A 207 23.48 8.71 -0.49
C THR A 207 22.60 7.69 -1.22
N ALA A 208 21.30 7.96 -1.37
CA ALA A 208 20.39 7.08 -2.10
C ALA A 208 20.86 6.86 -3.55
N ALA A 209 21.19 7.92 -4.28
CA ALA A 209 21.72 7.82 -5.64
C ALA A 209 23.03 7.02 -5.70
N ALA A 210 23.97 7.28 -4.80
CA ALA A 210 25.24 6.55 -4.74
C ALA A 210 25.06 5.05 -4.46
N LYS A 211 24.07 4.70 -3.62
CA LYS A 211 23.71 3.32 -3.30
C LYS A 211 22.99 2.62 -4.46
N PHE A 212 22.07 3.30 -5.14
CA PHE A 212 21.48 2.78 -6.39
C PHE A 212 22.55 2.54 -7.47
N ARG A 213 23.50 3.46 -7.69
CA ARG A 213 24.66 3.27 -8.58
C ARG A 213 25.55 2.08 -8.18
N ALA A 214 25.66 1.79 -6.88
CA ALA A 214 26.38 0.62 -6.39
C ALA A 214 25.59 -0.67 -6.68
N SER A 215 24.27 -0.63 -6.53
CA SER A 215 23.37 -1.73 -6.89
C SER A 215 23.42 -2.03 -8.39
N GLU A 216 23.30 -1.02 -9.25
CA GLU A 216 23.41 -1.10 -10.71
C GLU A 216 24.69 -1.82 -11.14
N ARG A 217 25.85 -1.41 -10.58
CA ARG A 217 27.14 -2.04 -10.88
C ARG A 217 27.20 -3.50 -10.43
N ALA A 218 26.59 -3.83 -9.30
CA ALA A 218 26.53 -5.20 -8.80
C ALA A 218 25.61 -6.07 -9.66
N MET A 219 24.46 -5.55 -10.09
CA MET A 219 23.52 -6.24 -10.99
C MET A 219 24.13 -6.47 -12.38
N ARG A 220 24.74 -5.46 -13.00
CA ARG A 220 25.47 -5.64 -14.28
C ARG A 220 26.63 -6.64 -14.17
N LEU A 221 27.32 -6.67 -13.03
CA LEU A 221 28.35 -7.68 -12.80
C LEU A 221 27.73 -9.08 -12.75
N ALA A 222 26.59 -9.25 -12.06
CA ALA A 222 25.86 -10.51 -12.03
C ALA A 222 25.42 -10.96 -13.43
N GLU A 223 24.84 -10.06 -14.23
CA GLU A 223 24.45 -10.29 -15.62
C GLU A 223 25.64 -10.76 -16.47
N SER A 224 26.79 -10.09 -16.34
CA SER A 224 28.03 -10.49 -17.04
C SER A 224 28.53 -11.89 -16.68
N HIS A 225 28.15 -12.43 -15.51
CA HIS A 225 28.42 -13.82 -15.14
C HIS A 225 27.48 -14.81 -15.83
N LEU A 226 26.22 -14.42 -16.04
CA LEU A 226 25.18 -15.22 -16.67
C LEU A 226 25.29 -15.24 -18.21
N ASP A 227 25.87 -14.19 -18.80
CA ASP A 227 26.07 -14.06 -20.25
C ASP A 227 27.35 -14.69 -20.79
N LYS A 228 28.10 -15.38 -19.93
CA LYS A 228 29.33 -16.04 -20.38
C LYS A 228 29.02 -17.12 -21.41
N PRO A 229 29.88 -17.33 -22.43
CA PRO A 229 29.58 -18.25 -23.55
C PRO A 229 29.24 -19.69 -23.14
N TRP A 230 29.69 -20.13 -21.97
CA TRP A 230 29.41 -21.46 -21.43
C TRP A 230 28.06 -21.58 -20.69
N ALA A 231 27.40 -20.45 -20.39
CA ALA A 231 26.07 -20.40 -19.78
C ALA A 231 24.95 -20.21 -20.83
N LEU A 232 25.25 -19.56 -21.96
CA LEU A 232 24.30 -19.34 -23.07
C LEU A 232 23.56 -20.60 -23.57
N PRO A 233 24.19 -21.79 -23.70
CA PRO A 233 23.51 -22.96 -24.25
C PRO A 233 22.35 -23.47 -23.38
N VAL A 234 22.21 -23.02 -22.13
CA VAL A 234 21.10 -23.39 -21.24
C VAL A 234 19.75 -22.86 -21.73
N ALA A 235 19.74 -21.81 -22.57
CA ALA A 235 18.54 -21.26 -23.20
C ALA A 235 17.80 -22.28 -24.09
N ALA A 236 18.49 -23.35 -24.52
CA ALA A 236 17.92 -24.45 -25.27
C ALA A 236 17.50 -25.66 -24.41
N ILE A 237 17.58 -25.54 -23.08
CA ILE A 237 17.23 -26.61 -22.15
C ILE A 237 15.88 -26.28 -21.51
N PRO A 238 14.82 -27.07 -21.80
CA PRO A 238 13.52 -26.90 -21.18
C PRO A 238 13.60 -26.82 -19.66
N ILE A 239 12.68 -26.08 -19.04
CA ILE A 239 12.61 -25.80 -17.58
C ILE A 239 13.74 -24.88 -17.11
N VAL A 240 15.00 -25.22 -17.39
CA VAL A 240 16.16 -24.45 -16.92
C VAL A 240 16.27 -23.10 -17.65
N SER A 241 15.90 -23.04 -18.94
CA SER A 241 15.89 -21.77 -19.69
C SER A 241 14.96 -20.75 -19.03
N GLN A 242 13.80 -21.18 -18.51
CA GLN A 242 12.82 -20.27 -17.90
C GLN A 242 13.39 -19.58 -16.65
N HIS A 243 14.28 -20.26 -15.91
CA HIS A 243 14.99 -19.65 -14.79
C HIS A 243 16.04 -18.64 -15.25
N ARG A 244 16.70 -18.90 -16.39
CA ARG A 244 17.65 -17.95 -16.98
C ARG A 244 16.92 -16.71 -17.45
N ASP A 245 15.82 -16.90 -18.15
CA ASP A 245 15.10 -15.81 -18.81
C ASP A 245 14.42 -14.92 -17.75
N ALA A 246 13.79 -15.50 -16.72
CA ALA A 246 13.29 -14.76 -15.56
C ALA A 246 14.39 -13.95 -14.85
N ILE A 247 15.58 -14.53 -14.63
CA ILE A 247 16.70 -13.79 -14.02
C ILE A 247 17.23 -12.69 -14.96
N GLY A 248 17.20 -12.92 -16.27
CA GLY A 248 17.60 -11.94 -17.28
C GLY A 248 16.66 -10.74 -17.33
N GLU A 249 15.35 -10.98 -17.40
CA GLU A 249 14.30 -9.94 -17.42
C GLU A 249 14.34 -9.10 -16.14
N LEU A 250 14.47 -9.73 -14.97
CA LEU A 250 14.63 -9.00 -13.71
C LEU A 250 15.93 -8.21 -13.63
N ALA A 251 17.04 -8.76 -14.14
CA ALA A 251 18.33 -8.07 -14.12
C ALA A 251 18.32 -6.85 -15.06
N GLU A 252 17.71 -6.98 -16.23
CA GLU A 252 17.57 -5.88 -17.21
C GLU A 252 16.60 -4.82 -16.68
N GLY A 253 15.37 -5.19 -16.33
CA GLY A 253 14.36 -4.29 -15.78
C GLY A 253 14.81 -3.62 -14.48
N GLY A 254 15.40 -4.39 -13.56
CA GLY A 254 15.98 -3.87 -12.31
C GLY A 254 17.13 -2.90 -12.55
N THR A 255 18.06 -3.22 -13.46
CA THR A 255 19.18 -2.32 -13.79
C THR A 255 18.68 -1.03 -14.43
N GLN A 256 17.71 -1.12 -15.35
CA GLN A 256 17.12 0.06 -16.00
C GLN A 256 16.41 0.94 -14.97
N ALA A 257 15.55 0.36 -14.13
CA ALA A 257 14.83 1.09 -13.10
C ALA A 257 15.80 1.79 -12.12
N ILE A 258 16.79 1.05 -11.61
CA ILE A 258 17.81 1.60 -10.70
C ILE A 258 18.60 2.74 -11.34
N THR A 259 18.92 2.63 -12.63
CA THR A 259 19.64 3.69 -13.37
C THR A 259 18.79 4.95 -13.45
N THR A 260 17.53 4.81 -13.89
CA THR A 260 16.59 5.94 -13.98
C THR A 260 16.38 6.62 -12.63
N VAL A 261 16.19 5.83 -11.56
CA VAL A 261 16.04 6.35 -10.20
C VAL A 261 17.30 7.09 -9.75
N ALA A 262 18.49 6.51 -9.94
CA ALA A 262 19.74 7.19 -9.58
C ALA A 262 19.93 8.51 -10.33
N GLU A 263 19.64 8.54 -11.64
CA GLU A 263 19.74 9.75 -12.46
C GLU A 263 18.71 10.81 -12.08
N ALA A 264 17.49 10.42 -11.69
CA ALA A 264 16.48 11.33 -11.18
C ALA A 264 16.91 11.93 -9.83
N LEU A 265 17.39 11.10 -8.91
CA LEU A 265 17.85 11.55 -7.59
C LEU A 265 19.05 12.50 -7.66
N GLU A 266 19.97 12.30 -8.60
CA GLU A 266 21.10 13.21 -8.84
C GLU A 266 20.70 14.59 -9.36
N GLN A 267 19.49 14.73 -9.92
CA GLN A 267 18.95 16.01 -10.38
C GLN A 267 18.24 16.77 -9.27
N ILE A 268 17.87 16.10 -8.19
CA ILE A 268 17.18 16.70 -7.05
C ILE A 268 18.23 17.31 -6.13
N ASP A 269 18.32 18.64 -6.13
CA ASP A 269 19.04 19.38 -5.10
C ASP A 269 18.03 19.81 -4.03
N PRO A 270 17.92 19.09 -2.90
CA PRO A 270 16.90 19.38 -1.92
C PRO A 270 17.07 20.80 -1.35
N ASP A 271 18.31 21.30 -1.22
CA ASP A 271 18.62 22.62 -0.64
C ASP A 271 17.94 23.78 -1.39
N THR A 272 17.54 23.57 -2.64
CA THR A 272 16.84 24.56 -3.48
C THR A 272 15.36 24.72 -3.16
N VAL A 273 14.75 23.74 -2.49
CA VAL A 273 13.30 23.66 -2.22
C VAL A 273 12.95 24.06 -0.78
N ARG A 274 13.95 24.46 0.02
CA ARG A 274 13.77 24.94 1.39
C ARG A 274 13.00 26.26 1.43
N VAL A 275 12.23 26.44 2.51
CA VAL A 275 11.71 27.76 2.89
C VAL A 275 12.88 28.61 3.42
N VAL A 276 13.17 29.72 2.75
CA VAL A 276 14.19 30.69 3.17
C VAL A 276 13.56 32.07 3.27
N GLY A 277 13.51 32.65 4.47
CA GLY A 277 12.87 33.94 4.69
C GLY A 277 11.40 33.94 4.26
N GLY A 278 10.71 32.82 4.53
CA GLY A 278 9.28 32.68 4.23
C GLY A 278 8.99 32.51 2.75
N ARG A 279 10.02 32.32 1.92
CA ARG A 279 9.87 32.10 0.48
C ARG A 279 10.23 30.66 0.10
N ILE A 280 9.38 30.07 -0.73
CA ILE A 280 9.64 28.81 -1.46
C ILE A 280 9.87 29.16 -2.93
N ASP A 281 10.90 28.58 -3.53
CA ASP A 281 11.17 28.74 -4.95
C ASP A 281 10.27 27.80 -5.77
N LEU A 282 9.23 28.35 -6.39
CA LEU A 282 8.27 27.58 -7.17
C LEU A 282 8.87 26.97 -8.42
N ASP A 283 9.90 27.60 -9.01
CA ASP A 283 10.58 27.05 -10.18
C ASP A 283 11.40 25.81 -9.76
N ALA A 284 12.01 25.84 -8.57
CA ALA A 284 12.70 24.69 -8.00
C ALA A 284 11.74 23.54 -7.67
N VAL A 285 10.54 23.84 -7.13
CA VAL A 285 9.49 22.83 -6.91
C VAL A 285 9.03 22.22 -8.22
N ALA A 286 8.70 23.04 -9.23
CA ALA A 286 8.27 22.55 -10.54
C ALA A 286 9.37 21.74 -11.26
N ALA A 287 10.64 22.04 -11.04
CA ALA A 287 11.76 21.27 -11.59
C ALA A 287 11.82 19.82 -11.04
N LEU A 288 11.17 19.52 -9.91
CA LEU A 288 11.09 18.16 -9.37
C LEU A 288 10.11 17.26 -10.14
N GLU A 289 9.15 17.82 -10.88
CA GLU A 289 8.09 17.03 -11.53
C GLU A 289 8.65 15.95 -12.46
N ALA A 290 9.61 16.31 -13.32
CA ALA A 290 10.21 15.38 -14.27
C ALA A 290 11.03 14.26 -13.58
N PRO A 291 11.94 14.54 -12.62
CA PRO A 291 12.57 13.50 -11.81
C PRO A 291 11.59 12.51 -11.17
N PHE A 292 10.52 13.00 -10.54
CA PHE A 292 9.53 12.13 -9.88
C PHE A 292 8.73 11.29 -10.89
N ALA A 293 8.30 11.86 -12.02
CA ALA A 293 7.64 11.13 -13.10
C ALA A 293 8.53 10.03 -13.70
N ASN A 294 9.83 10.28 -13.84
CA ASN A 294 10.78 9.25 -14.31
C ASN A 294 10.92 8.09 -13.32
N VAL A 295 10.86 8.37 -12.02
CA VAL A 295 10.89 7.33 -10.96
C VAL A 295 9.61 6.50 -11.00
N GLU A 296 8.45 7.13 -11.22
CA GLU A 296 7.15 6.45 -11.38
C GLU A 296 7.15 5.53 -12.60
N GLU A 297 7.62 6.01 -13.76
CA GLU A 297 7.77 5.20 -14.96
C GLU A 297 8.76 4.05 -14.76
N ALA A 298 9.87 4.29 -14.06
CA ALA A 298 10.85 3.25 -13.72
C ALA A 298 10.25 2.14 -12.85
N LEU A 299 9.42 2.50 -11.86
CA LEU A 299 8.76 1.55 -10.97
C LEU A 299 7.72 0.71 -11.73
N ARG A 300 6.91 1.33 -12.59
CA ARG A 300 5.95 0.61 -13.47
C ARG A 300 6.64 -0.36 -14.43
N ASN A 301 7.77 0.04 -15.01
CA ASN A 301 8.53 -0.84 -15.88
C ASN A 301 9.17 -2.02 -15.11
N LEU A 302 9.57 -1.79 -13.85
CA LEU A 302 10.08 -2.84 -12.98
C LEU A 302 8.96 -3.84 -12.62
N ASP A 303 7.77 -3.34 -12.29
CA ASP A 303 6.58 -4.16 -12.01
C ASP A 303 6.22 -5.06 -13.20
N ALA A 304 6.16 -4.48 -14.41
CA ALA A 304 5.95 -5.25 -15.63
C ALA A 304 7.04 -6.32 -15.86
N ALA A 305 8.31 -6.01 -15.57
CA ALA A 305 9.39 -6.97 -15.67
C ALA A 305 9.31 -8.10 -14.63
N VAL A 306 8.76 -7.82 -13.44
CA VAL A 306 8.48 -8.84 -12.41
C VAL A 306 7.39 -9.80 -12.89
N GLU A 307 6.31 -9.26 -13.47
CA GLU A 307 5.21 -10.06 -14.03
C GLU A 307 5.67 -10.90 -15.24
N ASP A 308 6.41 -10.32 -16.18
CA ASP A 308 6.95 -11.03 -17.34
C ASP A 308 7.89 -12.18 -16.94
N ALA A 309 8.66 -11.98 -15.86
CA ALA A 309 9.57 -13.00 -15.32
C ALA A 309 8.86 -14.19 -14.66
N ARG A 310 7.55 -14.11 -14.37
CA ARG A 310 6.81 -15.19 -13.73
C ARG A 310 6.63 -16.38 -14.68
N SER A 311 6.91 -17.58 -14.17
CA SER A 311 6.66 -18.82 -14.92
C SER A 311 6.17 -19.96 -14.01
N PRO A 312 5.23 -20.82 -14.48
CA PRO A 312 4.80 -22.02 -13.76
C PRO A 312 5.91 -23.05 -13.52
N TRP A 313 7.05 -22.92 -14.21
CA TRP A 313 8.18 -23.84 -14.14
C TRP A 313 9.28 -23.37 -13.20
N LEU A 314 9.16 -22.16 -12.63
CA LEU A 314 10.09 -21.66 -11.64
C LEU A 314 10.01 -22.49 -10.35
N VAL A 315 11.17 -22.69 -9.73
CA VAL A 315 11.23 -23.29 -8.39
C VAL A 315 10.73 -22.31 -7.35
N ALA A 316 10.07 -22.83 -6.31
CA ALA A 316 9.46 -22.03 -5.24
C ALA A 316 10.39 -20.92 -4.66
N PRO A 317 11.69 -21.14 -4.40
CA PRO A 317 12.56 -20.07 -3.90
C PRO A 317 12.70 -18.86 -4.82
N LEU A 318 12.53 -19.01 -6.14
CA LEU A 318 12.59 -17.88 -7.08
C LEU A 318 11.23 -17.18 -7.15
N THR A 319 10.13 -17.94 -7.15
CA THR A 319 8.77 -17.39 -7.06
C THR A 319 8.58 -16.57 -5.78
N GLU A 320 9.03 -17.09 -4.63
CA GLU A 320 9.00 -16.36 -3.35
C GLU A 320 9.79 -15.04 -3.39
N GLN A 321 10.88 -14.97 -4.16
CA GLN A 321 11.65 -13.72 -4.32
C GLN A 321 10.97 -12.72 -5.27
N LEU A 322 10.24 -13.21 -6.29
CA LEU A 322 9.39 -12.38 -7.14
C LEU A 322 8.23 -11.80 -6.33
N ASP A 323 7.56 -12.64 -5.52
CA ASP A 323 6.46 -12.22 -4.63
C ASP A 323 6.95 -11.19 -3.59
N GLU A 324 8.15 -11.36 -3.04
CA GLU A 324 8.76 -10.37 -2.12
C GLU A 324 9.04 -9.03 -2.82
N LEU A 325 9.47 -9.05 -4.09
CA LEU A 325 9.77 -7.84 -4.84
C LEU A 325 8.48 -7.11 -5.27
N ASP A 326 7.50 -7.86 -5.76
CA ASP A 326 6.15 -7.40 -6.11
C ASP A 326 5.49 -6.69 -4.91
N SER A 327 5.47 -7.35 -3.75
CA SER A 327 4.99 -6.73 -2.50
C SER A 327 5.75 -5.44 -2.15
N LYS A 328 7.08 -5.42 -2.29
CA LYS A 328 7.86 -4.20 -2.02
C LYS A 328 7.56 -3.06 -2.99
N ILE A 329 7.24 -3.37 -4.25
CA ILE A 329 6.84 -2.36 -5.24
C ILE A 329 5.46 -1.80 -4.85
N ALA A 330 4.49 -2.68 -4.61
CA ALA A 330 3.14 -2.32 -4.19
C ALA A 330 3.14 -1.46 -2.90
N ASP A 331 3.98 -1.80 -1.90
CA ASP A 331 4.08 -1.05 -0.64
C ASP A 331 4.63 0.39 -0.81
N ASN A 332 5.36 0.68 -1.91
CA ASN A 332 6.01 1.97 -2.12
C ASN A 332 5.36 2.82 -3.22
N GLU A 333 4.55 2.22 -4.10
CA GLU A 333 3.83 2.95 -5.16
C GLU A 333 2.95 4.08 -4.59
N PRO A 334 2.10 3.89 -3.55
CA PRO A 334 1.27 4.96 -3.01
C PRO A 334 2.08 6.15 -2.48
N ARG A 335 3.27 5.90 -1.93
CA ARG A 335 4.16 6.95 -1.41
C ARG A 335 4.73 7.79 -2.54
N LEU A 336 5.10 7.14 -3.65
CA LEU A 336 5.61 7.81 -4.83
C LEU A 336 4.51 8.63 -5.50
N ASP A 337 3.32 8.07 -5.67
CA ASP A 337 2.16 8.75 -6.22
C ASP A 337 1.79 10.00 -5.40
N ASN A 338 1.81 9.89 -4.07
CA ASN A 338 1.59 11.01 -3.17
C ASN A 338 2.68 12.09 -3.31
N ALA A 339 3.94 11.70 -3.51
CA ALA A 339 5.03 12.65 -3.73
C ALA A 339 4.91 13.36 -5.08
N VAL A 340 4.57 12.64 -6.16
CA VAL A 340 4.30 13.20 -7.49
C VAL A 340 3.15 14.21 -7.40
N ALA A 341 2.02 13.82 -6.80
CA ALA A 341 0.86 14.69 -6.62
C ALA A 341 1.20 15.93 -5.78
N ALA A 342 2.00 15.78 -4.72
CA ALA A 342 2.42 16.91 -3.90
C ALA A 342 3.28 17.92 -4.69
N VAL A 343 4.22 17.43 -5.51
CA VAL A 343 5.05 18.29 -6.38
C VAL A 343 4.19 19.01 -7.43
N GLN A 344 3.21 18.32 -8.02
CA GLN A 344 2.31 18.90 -9.02
C GLN A 344 1.39 19.97 -8.45
N LEU A 345 0.85 19.75 -7.25
CA LEU A 345 -0.11 20.67 -6.61
C LEU A 345 0.57 21.79 -5.81
N ALA A 346 1.82 21.62 -5.38
CA ALA A 346 2.54 22.60 -4.56
C ALA A 346 2.61 24.01 -5.18
N PRO A 347 2.88 24.21 -6.48
CA PRO A 347 2.87 25.55 -7.07
C PRO A 347 1.54 26.29 -6.89
N GLU A 348 0.39 25.61 -7.03
CA GLU A 348 -0.93 26.23 -6.83
C GLU A 348 -1.21 26.53 -5.36
N LEU A 349 -0.91 25.58 -4.47
CA LEU A 349 -0.98 25.77 -3.01
C LEU A 349 -0.13 26.96 -2.53
N LEU A 350 0.97 27.24 -3.23
CA LEU A 350 1.89 28.30 -2.88
C LEU A 350 1.66 29.59 -3.68
N GLY A 351 0.48 29.78 -4.28
CA GLY A 351 0.11 31.03 -4.95
C GLY A 351 0.81 31.26 -6.29
N GLY A 352 1.32 30.21 -6.94
CA GLY A 352 1.93 30.26 -8.28
C GLY A 352 0.94 30.39 -9.44
N GLY A 353 -0.36 30.15 -9.20
CA GLY A 353 -1.42 30.18 -10.22
C GLY A 353 -1.85 31.58 -10.71
N GLY A 354 -1.17 32.64 -10.27
CA GLY A 354 -1.45 34.02 -10.68
C GLY A 354 -2.35 34.82 -9.73
N SER A 355 -2.72 34.25 -8.58
CA SER A 355 -3.37 34.95 -7.47
C SER A 355 -2.87 34.42 -6.12
N ALA A 356 -2.77 35.31 -5.14
CA ALA A 356 -2.43 34.93 -3.77
C ALA A 356 -3.49 33.99 -3.19
N ARG A 357 -3.02 32.99 -2.43
CA ARG A 357 -3.83 32.09 -1.62
C ARG A 357 -3.95 32.63 -0.20
N HIS A 358 -5.11 32.50 0.42
CA HIS A 358 -5.35 32.89 1.81
C HIS A 358 -5.78 31.68 2.65
N TYR A 359 -5.14 31.46 3.79
CA TYR A 359 -5.41 30.35 4.69
C TYR A 359 -5.80 30.87 6.08
N LEU A 360 -6.90 30.36 6.63
CA LEU A 360 -7.26 30.56 8.04
C LEU A 360 -6.59 29.48 8.88
N VAL A 361 -5.74 29.86 9.82
CA VAL A 361 -5.14 28.94 10.80
C VAL A 361 -5.91 28.99 12.11
N LEU A 362 -6.34 27.85 12.63
CA LEU A 362 -7.00 27.69 13.92
C LEU A 362 -6.04 27.04 14.92
N PHE A 363 -5.66 27.76 15.98
CA PHE A 363 -4.82 27.22 17.05
C PHE A 363 -5.69 26.57 18.13
N LEU A 364 -5.63 25.24 18.21
CA LEU A 364 -6.47 24.44 19.09
C LEU A 364 -5.80 24.26 20.46
N THR A 365 -6.60 24.13 21.53
CA THR A 365 -6.13 23.71 22.85
C THR A 365 -6.86 22.42 23.26
N PRO A 366 -6.19 21.26 23.18
CA PRO A 366 -6.77 19.98 23.59
C PRO A 366 -7.11 19.88 25.09
N ALA A 367 -6.63 20.82 25.91
CA ALA A 367 -6.98 20.91 27.33
C ALA A 367 -8.45 21.28 27.59
N GLU A 368 -9.16 21.80 26.59
CA GLU A 368 -10.62 21.99 26.59
C GLU A 368 -11.20 21.23 25.40
N ALA A 369 -11.52 19.95 25.62
CA ALA A 369 -11.77 19.00 24.55
C ALA A 369 -12.96 19.40 23.65
N ARG A 370 -12.81 19.15 22.35
CA ARG A 370 -13.86 19.20 21.30
C ARG A 370 -13.64 18.02 20.36
N GLY A 371 -14.65 17.56 19.61
CA GLY A 371 -14.52 16.38 18.74
C GLY A 371 -13.27 16.37 17.85
N LEU A 372 -12.91 17.52 17.25
CA LEU A 372 -11.70 17.65 16.42
C LEU A 372 -10.37 17.55 17.20
N GLY A 373 -10.42 17.77 18.51
CA GLY A 373 -9.28 17.75 19.43
C GLY A 373 -9.45 18.78 20.53
N GLY A 374 -9.62 20.05 20.16
CA GLY A 374 -9.62 21.12 21.16
C GLY A 374 -10.39 22.39 20.78
N PHE A 375 -10.49 23.27 21.77
CA PHE A 375 -11.04 24.61 21.64
C PHE A 375 -10.13 25.50 20.78
N PRO A 376 -10.63 26.23 19.77
CA PRO A 376 -9.83 27.18 19.02
C PRO A 376 -9.62 28.45 19.84
N GLY A 377 -8.40 28.72 20.32
CA GLY A 377 -8.13 29.89 21.18
C GLY A 377 -7.80 31.16 20.40
N ASN A 378 -6.99 30.98 19.37
CA ASN A 378 -6.45 32.03 18.52
C ASN A 378 -6.63 31.62 17.06
N TYR A 379 -6.49 32.59 16.17
CA TYR A 379 -6.39 32.35 14.74
C TYR A 379 -5.26 33.18 14.13
N ALA A 380 -4.79 32.74 12.98
CA ALA A 380 -3.98 33.55 12.08
C ALA A 380 -4.59 33.52 10.68
N GLU A 381 -4.27 34.53 9.89
CA GLU A 381 -4.46 34.51 8.45
C GLU A 381 -3.09 34.48 7.79
N LEU A 382 -2.85 33.46 6.96
CA LEU A 382 -1.66 33.33 6.15
C LEU A 382 -1.99 33.67 4.71
N THR A 383 -1.19 34.52 4.10
CA THR A 383 -1.24 34.82 2.67
C THR A 383 -0.02 34.19 2.00
N VAL A 384 -0.23 33.51 0.89
CA VAL A 384 0.84 32.93 0.07
C VAL A 384 0.73 33.46 -1.35
N ASP A 385 1.74 34.19 -1.82
CA ASP A 385 1.77 34.83 -3.14
C ASP A 385 3.09 34.52 -3.85
N GLY A 386 3.05 33.77 -4.96
CA GLY A 386 4.25 33.40 -5.72
C GLY A 386 5.34 32.72 -4.87
N GLY A 387 4.94 31.88 -3.91
CA GLY A 387 5.83 31.19 -2.98
C GLY A 387 6.23 32.00 -1.75
N GLN A 388 5.83 33.27 -1.62
CA GLN A 388 6.08 34.08 -0.43
C GLN A 388 4.94 33.91 0.57
N LEU A 389 5.26 33.37 1.75
CA LEU A 389 4.36 33.26 2.88
C LEU A 389 4.46 34.52 3.76
N GLU A 390 3.30 35.03 4.18
CA GLU A 390 3.16 36.16 5.11
C GLU A 390 2.01 35.89 6.07
N MET A 391 2.21 36.17 7.35
CA MET A 391 1.11 36.22 8.31
C MET A 391 0.47 37.61 8.27
N SER A 392 -0.70 37.71 7.64
CA SER A 392 -1.40 38.97 7.41
C SER A 392 -2.26 39.41 8.60
N GLU A 393 -2.67 38.48 9.45
CA GLU A 393 -3.47 38.77 10.65
C GLU A 393 -3.23 37.73 11.74
N PHE A 394 -3.27 38.16 13.00
CA PHE A 394 -3.29 37.27 14.16
C PHE A 394 -4.29 37.82 15.20
N GLY A 395 -5.07 36.94 15.81
CA GLY A 395 -6.12 37.39 16.72
C GLY A 395 -6.71 36.32 17.62
N ARG A 396 -7.65 36.75 18.47
CA ARG A 396 -8.42 35.85 19.36
C ARG A 396 -9.68 35.40 18.66
N ILE A 397 -10.03 34.11 18.82
CA ILE A 397 -11.28 33.59 18.24
C ILE A 397 -12.52 34.34 18.75
N ARG A 398 -12.45 34.87 19.99
CA ARG A 398 -13.55 35.60 20.62
C ARG A 398 -13.87 36.91 19.90
N ASP A 399 -12.92 37.50 19.19
CA ASP A 399 -13.15 38.75 18.47
C ASP A 399 -13.87 38.49 17.13
N LEU A 400 -13.55 37.38 16.45
CA LEU A 400 -14.36 36.86 15.36
C LEU A 400 -15.79 36.55 15.82
N GLU A 401 -15.97 35.90 16.98
CA GLU A 401 -17.29 35.62 17.55
C GLU A 401 -18.13 36.88 17.80
N LYS A 402 -17.55 37.89 18.46
CA LYS A 402 -18.25 39.16 18.70
C LYS A 402 -18.67 39.82 17.40
N THR A 403 -17.83 39.75 16.37
CA THR A 403 -18.13 40.34 15.07
C THR A 403 -19.21 39.55 14.34
N ALA A 404 -19.14 38.22 14.32
CA ALA A 404 -20.17 37.35 13.75
C ALA A 404 -21.57 37.61 14.35
N ILE A 405 -21.64 37.73 15.68
CA ILE A 405 -22.89 38.03 16.40
C ILE A 405 -23.40 39.44 16.01
N ARG A 406 -22.53 40.45 16.02
CA ARG A 406 -22.90 41.83 15.64
C ARG A 406 -23.39 41.94 14.20
N SER A 407 -22.79 41.17 13.29
CA SER A 407 -23.16 41.10 11.88
C SER A 407 -24.41 40.25 11.63
N ASN A 408 -24.99 39.62 12.66
CA ASN A 408 -26.08 38.66 12.53
C ASN A 408 -25.75 37.58 11.49
N ALA A 409 -24.52 37.08 11.54
CA ALA A 409 -24.01 36.06 10.65
C ALA A 409 -24.80 34.75 10.82
N ARG A 410 -24.72 33.91 9.78
CA ARG A 410 -25.22 32.54 9.82
C ARG A 410 -24.05 31.58 9.67
N LEU A 411 -24.01 30.58 10.53
CA LEU A 411 -23.16 29.41 10.36
C LEU A 411 -23.76 28.61 9.20
N THR A 412 -23.00 28.49 8.12
CA THR A 412 -23.31 27.61 7.00
C THR A 412 -22.26 26.52 6.96
N GLY A 413 -22.63 25.40 6.34
CA GLY A 413 -21.78 24.22 6.25
C GLY A 413 -22.60 23.04 5.75
N PRO A 414 -22.01 21.85 5.69
CA PRO A 414 -22.71 20.62 5.36
C PRO A 414 -23.96 20.42 6.23
N ALA A 415 -25.07 19.99 5.63
CA ALA A 415 -26.36 19.89 6.32
C ALA A 415 -26.28 19.00 7.57
N GLU A 416 -25.60 17.86 7.45
CA GLU A 416 -25.42 16.90 8.55
C GLU A 416 -24.65 17.53 9.73
N PHE A 417 -23.65 18.37 9.46
CA PHE A 417 -22.92 19.12 10.48
C PHE A 417 -23.83 20.11 11.20
N ILE A 418 -24.62 20.90 10.47
CA ILE A 418 -25.53 21.88 11.06
C ILE A 418 -26.62 21.19 11.89
N ASP A 419 -27.19 20.09 11.38
CA ASP A 419 -28.26 19.36 12.05
C ASP A 419 -27.80 18.75 13.38
N ARG A 420 -26.58 18.19 13.41
CA ARG A 420 -26.03 17.55 14.61
C ARG A 420 -25.40 18.56 15.59
N TYR A 421 -24.63 19.52 15.07
CA TYR A 421 -23.74 20.35 15.88
C TYR A 421 -24.13 21.84 15.94
N GLY A 422 -25.03 22.31 15.09
CA GLY A 422 -25.42 23.73 15.01
C GLY A 422 -25.92 24.31 16.34
N GLY A 423 -26.59 23.48 17.16
CA GLY A 423 -27.08 23.85 18.49
C GLY A 423 -25.99 24.16 19.53
N PHE A 424 -24.74 23.74 19.32
CA PHE A 424 -23.66 23.99 20.28
C PHE A 424 -23.02 25.38 20.15
N GLY A 425 -23.25 26.08 19.03
CA GLY A 425 -22.70 27.42 18.77
C GLY A 425 -23.76 28.43 18.32
N GLY A 426 -25.03 28.02 18.28
CA GLY A 426 -26.11 28.76 17.64
C GLY A 426 -27.44 28.05 17.77
N SER A 427 -28.22 28.06 16.69
CA SER A 427 -29.43 27.25 16.54
C SER A 427 -29.34 26.40 15.27
N ASN A 428 -30.16 25.35 15.20
CA ASN A 428 -30.18 24.42 14.06
C ASN A 428 -30.65 25.07 12.74
N ASP A 429 -31.17 26.30 12.78
CA ASP A 429 -31.42 27.11 11.57
C ASP A 429 -30.17 27.87 11.09
N GLY A 430 -29.02 27.65 11.72
CA GLY A 430 -27.73 28.27 11.39
C GLY A 430 -27.54 29.68 11.96
N ARG A 431 -28.44 30.23 12.79
CA ARG A 431 -28.13 31.54 13.44
C ARG A 431 -26.94 31.39 14.37
N VAL A 432 -25.95 32.26 14.18
CA VAL A 432 -24.79 32.35 15.06
C VAL A 432 -25.23 32.82 16.45
N GLY A 433 -24.87 32.04 17.47
CA GLY A 433 -25.06 32.36 18.87
C GLY A 433 -23.74 32.60 19.60
N VAL A 434 -23.86 32.69 20.92
CA VAL A 434 -22.72 32.64 21.83
C VAL A 434 -22.04 31.28 21.65
N ALA A 435 -20.71 31.25 21.56
CA ALA A 435 -19.89 30.06 21.34
C ALA A 435 -19.80 29.52 19.90
N SER A 436 -20.37 30.20 18.89
CA SER A 436 -20.28 29.81 17.47
C SER A 436 -18.88 29.44 17.01
N TRP A 437 -17.92 30.35 17.19
CA TRP A 437 -16.53 30.10 16.86
C TRP A 437 -15.83 29.18 17.85
N ARG A 438 -16.15 29.32 19.15
CA ARG A 438 -15.53 28.52 20.23
C ARG A 438 -15.87 27.03 20.18
N ASN A 439 -16.99 26.68 19.54
CA ASN A 439 -17.46 25.31 19.36
C ASN A 439 -17.47 24.89 17.89
N ILE A 440 -16.85 25.66 16.98
CA ILE A 440 -16.83 25.29 15.56
C ILE A 440 -16.11 23.94 15.33
N THR A 441 -15.16 23.60 16.20
CA THR A 441 -14.37 22.36 16.20
C THR A 441 -15.04 21.18 16.92
N ILE A 442 -16.35 21.28 17.22
CA ILE A 442 -17.06 20.25 17.99
C ILE A 442 -17.22 18.94 17.22
N SER A 443 -17.28 18.99 15.89
CA SER A 443 -17.27 17.79 15.05
C SER A 443 -15.87 17.19 14.98
N PRO A 444 -15.72 15.86 15.01
CA PRO A 444 -14.45 15.20 14.71
C PRO A 444 -14.11 15.13 13.21
N HIS A 445 -14.99 15.59 12.33
CA HIS A 445 -14.77 15.61 10.88
C HIS A 445 -14.23 16.96 10.44
N PHE A 446 -12.92 17.06 10.22
CA PHE A 446 -12.29 18.35 9.90
C PHE A 446 -12.82 19.02 8.63
N PRO A 447 -13.13 18.33 7.52
CA PRO A 447 -13.66 18.99 6.32
C PRO A 447 -14.94 19.81 6.57
N ASP A 448 -15.82 19.32 7.45
CA ASP A 448 -17.06 20.04 7.80
C ASP A 448 -16.74 21.27 8.66
N VAL A 449 -15.80 21.13 9.61
CA VAL A 449 -15.31 22.23 10.45
C VAL A 449 -14.64 23.30 9.60
N ALA A 450 -13.75 22.91 8.70
CA ALA A 450 -13.01 23.78 7.80
C ALA A 450 -13.95 24.53 6.86
N GLN A 451 -14.90 23.84 6.22
CA GLN A 451 -15.88 24.48 5.37
C GLN A 451 -16.74 25.48 6.15
N ALA A 452 -17.21 25.12 7.35
CA ALA A 452 -17.98 26.03 8.20
C ALA A 452 -17.16 27.25 8.66
N ALA A 453 -15.87 27.06 8.94
CA ALA A 453 -14.96 28.14 9.32
C ALA A 453 -14.66 29.08 8.16
N ALA A 454 -14.32 28.55 6.98
CA ALA A 454 -14.07 29.32 5.75
C ALA A 454 -15.30 30.17 5.37
N ASP A 455 -16.49 29.60 5.50
CA ASP A 455 -17.76 30.29 5.25
C ASP A 455 -18.05 31.39 6.28
N LEU A 456 -17.73 31.16 7.56
CA LEU A 456 -18.07 32.08 8.65
C LEU A 456 -17.05 33.24 8.76
N TYR A 457 -15.79 33.01 8.38
CA TYR A 457 -14.69 33.95 8.56
C TYR A 457 -14.91 35.32 7.88
N PRO A 458 -15.33 35.41 6.61
CA PRO A 458 -15.64 36.69 5.97
C PRO A 458 -16.76 37.47 6.65
N ARG A 459 -17.71 36.75 7.26
CA ARG A 459 -18.84 37.33 8.00
C ARG A 459 -18.48 37.72 9.44
N SER A 460 -17.26 37.37 9.85
CA SER A 460 -16.69 37.61 11.18
C SER A 460 -15.58 38.68 11.18
N GLY A 461 -15.37 39.35 10.04
CA GLY A 461 -14.38 40.44 9.89
C GLY A 461 -13.16 40.07 9.06
N GLY A 462 -12.97 38.79 8.74
CA GLY A 462 -11.89 38.31 7.88
C GLY A 462 -12.19 38.48 6.38
N ARG A 463 -11.28 37.98 5.54
CA ARG A 463 -11.47 37.89 4.08
C ARG A 463 -11.86 36.46 3.64
N PRO A 464 -12.33 36.24 2.40
CA PRO A 464 -12.46 34.90 1.83
C PRO A 464 -11.12 34.16 1.85
N VAL A 465 -11.15 32.88 2.24
CA VAL A 465 -9.97 32.01 2.33
C VAL A 465 -10.09 30.84 1.36
N ASP A 466 -8.96 30.40 0.82
CA ASP A 466 -8.82 29.25 -0.06
C ASP A 466 -8.69 27.93 0.72
N GLY A 467 -8.33 28.01 2.00
CA GLY A 467 -8.23 26.85 2.88
C GLY A 467 -8.21 27.19 4.36
N VAL A 468 -8.27 26.13 5.17
CA VAL A 468 -8.22 26.18 6.63
C VAL A 468 -7.20 25.17 7.13
N ILE A 469 -6.35 25.61 8.05
CA ILE A 469 -5.37 24.79 8.76
C ILE A 469 -5.80 24.75 10.22
N ALA A 470 -5.75 23.58 10.86
CA ALA A 470 -5.89 23.46 12.30
C ALA A 470 -4.64 22.82 12.90
N MET A 471 -4.11 23.42 13.96
CA MET A 471 -2.95 22.88 14.65
C MET A 471 -3.02 23.06 16.16
N ASP A 472 -2.45 22.13 16.91
CA ASP A 472 -2.33 22.20 18.36
C ASP A 472 -0.89 22.52 18.82
N PRO A 473 -0.62 22.69 20.13
CA PRO A 473 0.69 23.11 20.62
C PRO A 473 1.83 22.12 20.38
N TYR A 474 1.56 20.84 20.15
CA TYR A 474 2.61 19.87 19.82
C TYR A 474 3.18 20.14 18.43
N VAL A 475 2.37 20.66 17.51
CA VAL A 475 2.83 21.13 16.20
C VAL A 475 3.78 22.31 16.36
N LEU A 476 3.41 23.30 17.20
CA LEU A 476 4.28 24.44 17.48
C LEU A 476 5.61 24.01 18.13
N GLU A 477 5.57 23.05 19.05
CA GLU A 477 6.77 22.47 19.67
C GLU A 477 7.69 21.83 18.63
N GLY A 478 7.15 21.03 17.71
CA GLY A 478 7.92 20.45 16.60
C GLY A 478 8.53 21.51 15.68
N LEU A 479 7.81 22.60 15.39
CA LEU A 479 8.33 23.71 14.59
C LEU A 479 9.43 24.51 15.31
N LEU A 480 9.43 24.55 16.65
CA LEU A 480 10.49 25.19 17.45
C LEU A 480 11.84 24.47 17.34
N ALA A 481 11.86 23.20 16.93
CA ALA A 481 13.11 22.48 16.62
C ALA A 481 13.90 23.15 15.48
N TYR A 482 13.22 23.85 14.57
CA TYR A 482 13.83 24.49 13.40
C TYR A 482 14.01 25.99 13.56
N THR A 483 13.08 26.64 14.25
CA THR A 483 13.10 28.10 14.45
C THR A 483 13.92 28.53 15.65
N GLY A 484 14.25 27.60 16.54
CA GLY A 484 14.99 27.84 17.77
C GLY A 484 14.12 28.47 18.87
N PRO A 485 14.66 28.56 20.10
CA PRO A 485 13.89 28.92 21.30
C PRO A 485 13.34 30.35 21.25
N ILE A 486 12.05 30.55 21.51
CA ILE A 486 11.41 31.88 21.59
C ILE A 486 11.33 32.36 23.05
N GLN A 487 11.68 33.62 23.28
CA GLN A 487 11.51 34.27 24.58
C GLN A 487 10.16 34.97 24.58
N LEU A 488 9.29 34.61 25.53
CA LEU A 488 8.05 35.34 25.76
C LEU A 488 8.39 36.64 26.49
N THR A 489 7.74 37.74 26.12
CA THR A 489 7.94 39.05 26.74
C THR A 489 6.91 39.35 27.82
N ALA A 490 5.74 38.75 27.72
CA ALA A 490 4.70 38.87 28.74
C ALA A 490 5.05 38.10 30.04
N VAL A 491 5.92 37.10 29.96
CA VAL A 491 6.36 36.26 31.09
C VAL A 491 7.85 35.94 30.97
N ASP A 492 8.54 35.68 32.07
CA ASP A 492 9.96 35.29 32.07
C ASP A 492 10.14 33.80 31.72
N GLN A 493 9.70 33.41 30.52
CA GLN A 493 9.73 32.02 30.03
C GLN A 493 10.28 31.94 28.62
N THR A 494 11.13 30.93 28.39
CA THR A 494 11.64 30.58 27.06
C THR A 494 11.00 29.28 26.61
N LEU A 495 10.31 29.31 25.46
CA LEU A 495 9.76 28.10 24.83
C LEU A 495 10.73 27.53 23.81
N ASN A 496 10.84 26.21 23.78
CA ASN A 496 11.68 25.44 22.86
C ASN A 496 11.01 24.10 22.53
N GLN A 497 11.71 23.25 21.76
CA GLN A 497 11.23 21.95 21.32
C GLN A 497 10.95 20.93 22.45
N ASP A 498 11.40 21.19 23.68
CA ASP A 498 11.32 20.26 24.81
C ASP A 498 10.24 20.65 25.83
N ASN A 499 9.72 21.89 25.78
CA ASN A 499 8.83 22.42 26.82
C ASN A 499 7.62 23.22 26.31
N ALA A 500 7.52 23.49 25.01
CA ALA A 500 6.51 24.41 24.49
C ALA A 500 5.09 23.87 24.70
N ALA A 501 4.85 22.59 24.39
CA ALA A 501 3.54 21.98 24.56
C ALA A 501 3.16 21.89 26.03
N GLU A 502 4.08 21.45 26.90
CA GLU A 502 3.85 21.35 28.36
C GLU A 502 3.52 22.73 28.96
N TYR A 503 4.28 23.76 28.59
CA TYR A 503 4.01 25.11 29.06
C TYR A 503 2.66 25.65 28.58
N ILE A 504 2.38 25.54 27.27
CA ILE A 504 1.15 26.05 26.66
C ILE A 504 -0.09 25.33 27.21
N LEU A 505 0.00 24.03 27.47
CA LEU A 505 -1.13 23.20 27.90
C LEU A 505 -1.32 23.16 29.41
N THR A 506 -0.26 23.36 30.20
CA THR A 506 -0.29 23.12 31.65
C THR A 506 0.41 24.21 32.46
N ASP A 507 1.70 24.47 32.26
CA ASP A 507 2.48 25.28 33.23
C ASP A 507 2.05 26.76 33.26
N GLN A 508 1.58 27.29 32.13
CA GLN A 508 1.05 28.65 32.05
C GLN A 508 -0.03 28.95 33.12
N TYR A 509 -0.70 27.94 33.66
CA TYR A 509 -1.75 28.14 34.65
C TYR A 509 -1.21 28.42 36.06
N PHE A 510 0.09 28.28 36.27
CA PHE A 510 0.77 28.68 37.50
C PHE A 510 1.32 30.11 37.44
N GLU A 511 1.23 30.78 36.29
CA GLU A 511 1.60 32.18 36.15
C GLU A 511 0.70 33.08 37.03
N PRO A 512 1.29 34.05 37.74
CA PRO A 512 0.59 34.81 38.77
C PRO A 512 -0.47 35.76 38.18
N GLU A 513 -0.22 36.30 36.99
CA GLU A 513 -1.09 37.27 36.33
C GLU A 513 -1.79 36.67 35.11
N GLN A 514 -3.14 36.71 35.13
CA GLN A 514 -3.95 36.12 34.05
C GLN A 514 -3.81 36.87 32.71
N ALA A 515 -3.56 38.19 32.75
CA ALA A 515 -3.38 38.99 31.55
C ALA A 515 -2.08 38.60 30.84
N ASP A 516 -0.96 38.66 31.57
CA ASP A 516 0.37 38.27 31.11
C ASP A 516 0.39 36.86 30.51
N ARG A 517 -0.26 35.91 31.18
CA ARG A 517 -0.43 34.55 30.67
C ARG A 517 -1.17 34.49 29.32
N ILE A 518 -2.27 35.24 29.20
CA ILE A 518 -3.04 35.28 27.96
C ILE A 518 -2.15 35.83 26.85
N ASP A 519 -1.48 36.96 27.09
CA ASP A 519 -0.59 37.60 26.13
C ASP A 519 0.58 36.68 25.74
N ALA A 520 1.19 35.97 26.69
CA ALA A 520 2.22 34.97 26.46
C ALA A 520 1.81 33.85 25.48
N LEU A 521 0.55 33.38 25.54
CA LEU A 521 0.05 32.38 24.57
C LEU A 521 -0.14 32.96 23.17
N GLY A 522 -0.48 34.26 23.08
CA GLY A 522 -0.54 34.95 21.80
C GLY A 522 0.85 35.09 21.19
N GLU A 523 1.78 35.62 21.99
CA GLU A 523 3.20 35.75 21.63
C GLU A 523 3.81 34.41 21.21
N ALA A 524 3.52 33.31 21.92
CA ALA A 524 4.05 31.99 21.58
C ALA A 524 3.69 31.57 20.13
N ALA A 525 2.43 31.71 19.74
CA ALA A 525 1.99 31.37 18.38
C ALA A 525 2.52 32.37 17.35
N GLU A 526 2.40 33.66 17.60
CA GLU A 526 2.84 34.73 16.70
C GLU A 526 4.35 34.68 16.44
N LEU A 527 5.17 34.63 17.50
CA LEU A 527 6.63 34.58 17.38
C LEU A 527 7.13 33.30 16.72
N THR A 528 6.49 32.15 16.98
CA THR A 528 6.88 30.89 16.33
C THR A 528 6.68 30.99 14.82
N ILE A 529 5.54 31.52 14.38
CA ILE A 529 5.24 31.70 12.96
C ILE A 529 6.16 32.75 12.34
N ASP A 530 6.36 33.90 13.00
CA ASP A 530 7.28 34.93 12.51
C ASP A 530 8.69 34.40 12.33
N ARG A 531 9.18 33.57 13.25
CA ARG A 531 10.50 32.94 13.11
C ARG A 531 10.54 31.89 12.01
N LEU A 532 9.46 31.16 11.81
CA LEU A 532 9.32 30.23 10.69
C LEU A 532 9.40 30.99 9.36
N LEU A 533 8.70 32.11 9.26
CA LEU A 533 8.70 32.99 8.09
C LEU A 533 9.99 33.80 7.93
N ALA A 534 10.79 34.00 8.98
CA ALA A 534 12.09 34.69 8.88
C ALA A 534 13.28 33.73 8.72
N GLY A 535 13.09 32.46 9.08
CA GLY A 535 14.14 31.46 9.21
C GLY A 535 14.49 30.73 7.91
N ARG A 536 15.37 29.75 8.05
CA ARG A 536 15.65 28.74 7.03
C ARG A 536 15.16 27.40 7.57
N LEU A 537 14.05 26.90 7.02
CA LEU A 537 13.54 25.58 7.36
C LEU A 537 14.41 24.48 6.74
N PRO A 538 14.39 23.26 7.29
CA PRO A 538 15.02 22.12 6.64
C PRO A 538 14.27 21.74 5.35
N GLU A 539 14.73 20.66 4.71
CA GLU A 539 14.10 20.15 3.51
C GLU A 539 12.65 19.71 3.72
N PRO A 540 11.79 19.80 2.68
CA PRO A 540 10.43 19.27 2.72
C PRO A 540 10.35 17.82 3.21
N THR A 541 11.31 16.96 2.87
CA THR A 541 11.38 15.56 3.35
C THR A 541 11.59 15.46 4.86
N THR A 542 12.40 16.34 5.43
CA THR A 542 12.61 16.42 6.89
C THR A 542 11.35 16.93 7.58
N LEU A 543 10.70 17.96 7.02
CA LEU A 543 9.42 18.45 7.53
C LEU A 543 8.34 17.37 7.47
N ALA A 544 8.23 16.64 6.36
CA ALA A 544 7.26 15.56 6.19
C ALA A 544 7.50 14.41 7.19
N ARG A 545 8.76 14.03 7.42
CA ARG A 545 9.12 13.01 8.42
C ARG A 545 8.71 13.43 9.85
N ASP A 546 8.96 14.69 10.20
CA ASP A 546 8.81 15.14 11.58
C ASP A 546 7.38 15.66 11.89
N LEU A 547 6.64 16.14 10.87
CA LEU A 547 5.24 16.55 10.98
C LEU A 547 4.25 15.45 10.57
N GLY A 548 4.68 14.44 9.82
CA GLY A 548 3.85 13.30 9.39
C GLY A 548 3.11 12.62 10.55
N PRO A 549 3.80 12.27 11.66
CA PRO A 549 3.14 11.73 12.85
C PRO A 549 2.04 12.67 13.41
N MET A 550 2.24 13.99 13.36
CA MET A 550 1.24 14.96 13.83
C MET A 550 0.02 15.03 12.91
N ALA A 551 0.18 14.78 11.60
CA ALA A 551 -0.93 14.63 10.67
C ALA A 551 -1.71 13.33 10.98
N SER A 552 -1.02 12.20 11.12
CA SER A 552 -1.63 10.90 11.49
C SER A 552 -2.34 10.95 12.84
N GLU A 553 -1.79 11.67 13.81
CA GLU A 553 -2.41 11.93 15.12
C GLU A 553 -3.54 12.96 15.08
N ARG A 554 -3.85 13.54 13.90
CA ARG A 554 -4.85 14.58 13.68
C ARG A 554 -4.59 15.89 14.44
N ARG A 555 -3.33 16.16 14.77
CA ARG A 555 -2.88 17.38 15.44
C ARG A 555 -2.56 18.49 14.46
N LEU A 556 -2.17 18.16 13.23
CA LEU A 556 -1.97 19.07 12.12
C LEU A 556 -2.94 18.66 11.00
N LEU A 557 -3.86 19.56 10.65
CA LEU A 557 -4.89 19.29 9.65
C LEU A 557 -4.95 20.43 8.64
N MET A 558 -5.20 20.09 7.37
CA MET A 558 -5.30 21.03 6.26
C MET A 558 -6.46 20.66 5.32
N TRP A 559 -7.23 21.68 4.95
CA TRP A 559 -8.35 21.58 4.02
C TRP A 559 -8.32 22.77 3.06
N THR A 560 -8.68 22.55 1.80
CA THR A 560 -8.81 23.61 0.81
C THR A 560 -10.10 23.49 0.01
N THR A 561 -10.37 24.53 -0.78
CA THR A 561 -11.53 24.60 -1.68
C THR A 561 -11.35 23.79 -2.96
N ASN A 562 -10.13 23.39 -3.31
CA ASN A 562 -9.80 22.55 -4.47
C ASN A 562 -9.92 21.05 -4.11
N GLU A 563 -10.59 20.26 -4.95
CA GLU A 563 -10.83 18.84 -4.67
C GLU A 563 -9.57 17.99 -4.77
N GLU A 564 -8.71 18.22 -5.77
CA GLU A 564 -7.48 17.44 -5.98
C GLU A 564 -6.51 17.61 -4.80
N GLU A 565 -6.42 18.83 -4.26
CA GLU A 565 -5.67 19.12 -3.03
C GLU A 565 -6.25 18.37 -1.82
N ARG A 566 -7.58 18.30 -1.69
CA ARG A 566 -8.23 17.54 -0.59
C ARG A 566 -7.99 16.04 -0.70
N GLU A 567 -8.07 15.47 -1.90
CA GLU A 567 -7.79 14.05 -2.13
C GLU A 567 -6.35 13.71 -1.71
N LEU A 568 -5.37 14.57 -2.06
CA LEU A 568 -4.00 14.41 -1.59
C LEU A 568 -3.94 14.48 -0.06
N PHE A 569 -4.55 15.50 0.56
CA PHE A 569 -4.54 15.65 2.02
C PHE A 569 -5.17 14.47 2.75
N ASP A 570 -6.18 13.81 2.15
CA ASP A 570 -6.77 12.60 2.72
C ASP A 570 -5.77 11.45 2.71
N ARG A 571 -5.14 11.19 1.54
CA ARG A 571 -4.13 10.13 1.38
C ARG A 571 -2.92 10.29 2.30
N ILE A 572 -2.53 11.53 2.65
CA ILE A 572 -1.40 11.81 3.53
C ILE A 572 -1.81 12.15 4.98
N GLY A 573 -3.09 11.96 5.33
CA GLY A 573 -3.60 12.12 6.70
C GLY A 573 -3.81 13.56 7.18
N LEU A 574 -3.55 14.58 6.35
CA LEU A 574 -3.79 16.00 6.68
C LEU A 574 -5.27 16.38 6.65
N LEU A 575 -6.13 15.68 5.90
CA LEU A 575 -7.53 16.11 5.74
C LEU A 575 -8.35 15.94 7.02
N GLY A 576 -8.00 14.99 7.90
CA GLY A 576 -8.73 14.75 9.15
C GLY A 576 -10.20 14.37 8.95
N ALA A 577 -10.55 13.78 7.81
CA ALA A 577 -11.88 13.25 7.56
C ALA A 577 -12.19 12.09 8.53
N ILE A 578 -13.48 11.85 8.78
CA ILE A 578 -13.90 10.61 9.43
C ILE A 578 -13.83 9.57 8.31
N PRO A 579 -13.05 8.49 8.47
CA PRO A 579 -12.92 7.48 7.42
C PRO A 579 -14.30 6.83 7.19
N PRO A 580 -14.67 6.59 5.92
CA PRO A 580 -15.83 5.76 5.63
C PRO A 580 -15.59 4.35 6.19
N HIS A 581 -16.65 3.70 6.67
CA HIS A 581 -16.53 2.32 7.15
C HIS A 581 -16.81 1.29 6.07
N ASP A 582 -17.49 1.64 4.96
CA ASP A 582 -17.71 0.79 3.77
C ASP A 582 -18.11 -0.69 4.00
N GLY A 583 -18.78 -0.95 5.13
CA GLY A 583 -19.21 -2.29 5.56
C GLY A 583 -18.23 -3.03 6.47
N ALA A 584 -17.06 -2.47 6.75
CA ALA A 584 -16.09 -2.89 7.75
C ALA A 584 -16.59 -2.72 9.19
N ASP A 585 -15.94 -3.42 10.13
CA ASP A 585 -16.15 -3.20 11.56
C ASP A 585 -15.41 -1.93 12.03
N GLY A 586 -15.76 -1.39 13.19
CA GLY A 586 -15.05 -0.24 13.70
C GLY A 586 -15.67 0.44 14.92
N TYR A 587 -14.86 1.30 15.54
CA TYR A 587 -15.34 2.24 16.53
C TYR A 587 -14.52 3.52 16.57
N SER A 588 -15.09 4.58 17.14
CA SER A 588 -14.33 5.72 17.67
C SER A 588 -15.05 6.35 18.85
N VAL A 589 -14.30 7.02 19.73
CA VAL A 589 -14.82 7.70 20.92
C VAL A 589 -14.28 9.11 20.98
N THR A 590 -15.19 10.08 21.02
CA THR A 590 -14.82 11.49 21.19
C THR A 590 -15.45 12.05 22.45
N VAL A 591 -14.75 13.00 23.09
CA VAL A 591 -15.25 13.73 24.25
C VAL A 591 -15.22 15.22 23.98
N THR A 592 -16.27 15.91 24.38
CA THR A 592 -16.36 17.37 24.34
C THR A 592 -16.56 17.91 25.75
N ASN A 593 -15.74 18.87 26.15
CA ASN A 593 -15.87 19.53 27.44
C ASN A 593 -17.25 20.19 27.56
N ALA A 594 -17.99 19.83 28.61
CA ALA A 594 -19.29 20.39 28.95
C ALA A 594 -19.24 21.20 30.25
N SER A 595 -18.04 21.63 30.67
CA SER A 595 -17.78 22.31 31.95
C SER A 595 -17.30 23.76 31.80
N GLY A 596 -16.84 24.15 30.61
CA GLY A 596 -16.31 25.48 30.29
C GLY A 596 -14.95 25.76 30.94
N ASN A 597 -14.07 24.76 31.00
CA ASN A 597 -12.81 24.81 31.74
C ASN A 597 -11.70 24.01 31.01
N LYS A 598 -10.49 23.99 31.59
CA LYS A 598 -9.31 23.30 31.03
C LYS A 598 -9.02 21.95 31.70
N ILE A 599 -10.06 21.26 32.20
CA ILE A 599 -9.87 20.10 33.07
C ILE A 599 -9.46 18.83 32.30
N GLU A 600 -9.63 18.79 30.98
CA GLU A 600 -9.28 17.60 30.18
C GLU A 600 -7.77 17.36 30.05
N THR A 601 -6.92 18.27 30.53
CA THR A 601 -5.49 17.95 30.74
C THR A 601 -5.28 16.81 31.76
N PHE A 602 -6.29 16.55 32.61
CA PHE A 602 -6.27 15.48 33.63
C PHE A 602 -7.12 14.26 33.28
N LEU A 603 -7.73 14.22 32.09
CA LEU A 603 -8.61 13.13 31.68
C LEU A 603 -7.81 12.00 31.02
N ARG A 604 -7.82 10.82 31.65
CA ARG A 604 -7.32 9.58 31.05
C ARG A 604 -8.48 8.80 30.45
N ARG A 605 -8.23 8.16 29.30
CA ARG A 605 -9.18 7.34 28.56
C ARG A 605 -8.56 5.98 28.32
N ASP A 606 -9.19 4.94 28.81
CA ASP A 606 -8.84 3.55 28.50
C ASP A 606 -10.01 2.96 27.72
N ILE A 607 -9.75 2.45 26.51
CA ILE A 607 -10.77 1.96 25.58
C ILE A 607 -10.46 0.52 25.23
N GLU A 608 -11.43 -0.37 25.43
CA GLU A 608 -11.36 -1.77 25.06
C GLU A 608 -12.49 -2.12 24.09
N TYR A 609 -12.14 -2.65 22.93
CA TYR A 609 -13.10 -3.09 21.92
C TYR A 609 -12.88 -4.56 21.57
N SER A 610 -13.97 -5.31 21.51
CA SER A 610 -13.95 -6.68 21.02
C SER A 610 -15.19 -6.97 20.18
N SER A 611 -15.03 -7.68 19.08
CA SER A 611 -16.15 -8.10 18.24
C SER A 611 -16.04 -9.57 17.85
N THR A 612 -17.15 -10.17 17.47
CA THR A 612 -17.25 -11.52 16.95
C THR A 612 -18.24 -11.54 15.81
N THR A 613 -17.79 -12.02 14.65
CA THR A 613 -18.59 -12.06 13.41
C THR A 613 -18.80 -13.49 12.95
N ASP A 614 -20.03 -13.82 12.54
CA ASP A 614 -20.32 -15.02 11.78
C ASP A 614 -19.95 -14.80 10.30
N PRO A 615 -18.89 -15.46 9.79
CA PRO A 615 -18.38 -15.21 8.43
C PRO A 615 -19.38 -15.63 7.34
N SER A 616 -20.38 -16.46 7.66
CA SER A 616 -21.38 -16.90 6.67
C SER A 616 -22.55 -15.91 6.52
N THR A 617 -22.77 -15.05 7.52
CA THR A 617 -23.90 -14.13 7.56
C THR A 617 -23.52 -12.67 7.76
N GLY A 618 -22.26 -12.37 8.09
CA GLY A 618 -21.80 -11.03 8.47
C GLY A 618 -22.36 -10.54 9.81
N ARG A 619 -23.12 -11.38 10.52
CA ARG A 619 -23.73 -11.00 11.81
C ARG A 619 -22.65 -10.83 12.85
N THR A 620 -22.57 -9.62 13.37
CA THR A 620 -21.52 -9.18 14.28
C THR A 620 -22.12 -8.79 15.63
N SER A 621 -21.48 -9.20 16.72
CA SER A 621 -21.74 -8.72 18.08
C SER A 621 -20.45 -8.16 18.65
N ALA A 622 -20.51 -7.01 19.31
CA ALA A 622 -19.33 -6.34 19.84
C ALA A 622 -19.57 -5.73 21.22
N THR A 623 -18.49 -5.53 21.97
CA THR A 623 -18.44 -4.79 23.22
C THR A 623 -17.45 -3.63 23.09
N LEU A 624 -17.86 -2.46 23.55
CA LEU A 624 -17.00 -1.28 23.65
C LEU A 624 -17.04 -0.77 25.09
N ASP A 625 -15.92 -0.92 25.79
CA ASP A 625 -15.76 -0.51 27.18
C ASP A 625 -14.84 0.70 27.25
N VAL A 626 -15.32 1.77 27.88
CA VAL A 626 -14.61 3.05 27.96
C VAL A 626 -14.52 3.50 29.42
N GLU A 627 -13.32 3.49 29.96
CA GLU A 627 -13.02 4.06 31.27
C GLU A 627 -12.53 5.51 31.12
N LEU A 628 -13.22 6.42 31.79
CA LEU A 628 -12.88 7.84 31.84
C LEU A 628 -12.43 8.19 33.25
N THR A 629 -11.14 8.41 33.43
CA THR A 629 -10.53 8.71 34.74
C THR A 629 -10.13 10.18 34.85
N ASN A 630 -10.72 10.90 35.80
CA ASN A 630 -10.38 12.29 36.08
C ASN A 630 -9.33 12.36 37.19
N THR A 631 -8.10 12.68 36.83
CA THR A 631 -6.96 12.78 37.77
C THR A 631 -6.80 14.17 38.38
N ALA A 632 -7.73 15.10 38.12
CA ALA A 632 -7.62 16.48 38.60
C ALA A 632 -7.73 16.57 40.13
N PRO A 633 -7.01 17.51 40.76
CA PRO A 633 -7.19 17.78 42.18
C PRO A 633 -8.53 18.49 42.44
N ALA A 634 -9.08 18.29 43.64
CA ALA A 634 -10.31 18.98 44.06
C ALA A 634 -10.10 20.48 44.38
N SER A 635 -8.85 20.92 44.56
CA SER A 635 -8.48 22.31 44.89
C SER A 635 -7.05 22.62 44.46
N GLY A 636 -6.56 23.84 44.72
CA GLY A 636 -5.15 24.21 44.49
C GLY A 636 -4.81 24.76 43.09
N LEU A 637 -5.62 24.47 42.07
CA LEU A 637 -5.48 25.06 40.73
C LEU A 637 -6.42 26.26 40.52
N PRO A 638 -6.26 27.07 39.45
CA PRO A 638 -7.16 28.18 39.14
C PRO A 638 -8.58 27.80 38.72
N GLY A 639 -9.52 28.73 38.88
CA GLY A 639 -10.96 28.57 38.60
C GLY A 639 -11.28 28.10 37.19
N TYR A 640 -10.57 28.62 36.20
CA TYR A 640 -10.78 28.30 34.79
C TYR A 640 -10.15 26.96 34.36
N VAL A 641 -9.34 26.31 35.22
CA VAL A 641 -8.80 24.96 34.98
C VAL A 641 -9.74 23.91 35.55
N ILE A 642 -10.01 23.94 36.86
CA ILE A 642 -10.77 22.90 37.57
C ILE A 642 -12.11 23.37 38.17
N GLY A 643 -12.48 24.65 38.01
CA GLY A 643 -13.84 25.13 38.29
C GLY A 643 -14.77 24.88 37.10
N ASN A 644 -16.05 25.20 37.20
CA ASN A 644 -16.99 24.98 36.10
C ASN A 644 -18.13 26.01 36.13
N VAL A 645 -18.76 26.24 34.98
CA VAL A 645 -19.85 27.23 34.84
C VAL A 645 -21.25 26.63 35.10
N ILE A 646 -21.31 25.34 35.40
CA ILE A 646 -22.56 24.56 35.53
C ILE A 646 -22.93 24.21 36.98
N GLY A 647 -22.18 24.72 37.96
CA GLY A 647 -22.48 24.58 39.39
C GLY A 647 -22.12 23.22 40.00
N LEU A 648 -21.31 22.40 39.33
CA LEU A 648 -20.79 21.14 39.88
C LEU A 648 -19.66 21.40 40.90
N PRO A 649 -19.34 20.45 41.78
CA PRO A 649 -18.17 20.55 42.66
C PRO A 649 -16.87 20.84 41.88
N ARG A 650 -15.96 21.59 42.50
CA ARG A 650 -14.63 21.85 41.94
C ARG A 650 -13.86 20.54 41.71
N GLY A 651 -13.10 20.48 40.62
CA GLY A 651 -12.38 19.29 40.20
C GLY A 651 -13.25 18.26 39.47
N THR A 652 -14.53 18.55 39.23
CA THR A 652 -15.42 17.67 38.45
C THR A 652 -15.26 17.94 36.96
N SER A 653 -15.00 16.89 36.18
CA SER A 653 -15.10 16.93 34.72
C SER A 653 -16.49 16.44 34.30
N ARG A 654 -17.17 17.23 33.48
CA ARG A 654 -18.36 16.81 32.75
C ARG A 654 -18.04 16.87 31.27
N VAL A 655 -18.22 15.74 30.58
CA VAL A 655 -17.97 15.60 29.15
C VAL A 655 -19.25 15.14 28.44
N TYR A 656 -19.45 15.63 27.22
CA TYR A 656 -20.34 15.03 26.24
C TYR A 656 -19.54 14.00 25.45
N VAL A 657 -19.88 12.74 25.60
CA VAL A 657 -19.19 11.62 24.96
C VAL A 657 -19.99 11.21 23.72
N GLU A 658 -19.31 10.93 22.62
CA GLU A 658 -19.89 10.37 21.41
C GLU A 658 -19.16 9.07 21.04
N PHE A 659 -19.94 8.02 20.82
CA PHE A 659 -19.47 6.70 20.42
C PHE A 659 -19.91 6.45 18.98
N PHE A 660 -18.95 6.22 18.09
CA PHE A 660 -19.17 5.92 16.67
C PHE A 660 -19.03 4.42 16.46
N SER A 661 -19.97 3.80 15.75
CA SER A 661 -19.85 2.40 15.29
C SER A 661 -20.75 2.15 14.07
N PRO A 662 -20.36 1.27 13.12
CA PRO A 662 -21.29 0.77 12.09
C PRO A 662 -22.39 -0.13 12.69
N LEU A 663 -22.15 -0.68 13.89
CA LEU A 663 -23.09 -1.53 14.62
C LEU A 663 -24.13 -0.72 15.39
N ARG A 664 -25.26 -1.35 15.71
CA ARG A 664 -26.33 -0.73 16.49
C ARG A 664 -26.15 -0.98 17.99
N LEU A 665 -26.46 0.03 18.80
CA LEU A 665 -26.50 -0.09 20.25
C LEU A 665 -27.69 -0.92 20.74
N ASP A 666 -27.38 -2.01 21.44
CA ASP A 666 -28.38 -2.85 22.12
C ASP A 666 -28.58 -2.42 23.57
N VAL A 667 -27.46 -2.25 24.29
CA VAL A 667 -27.44 -1.90 25.71
C VAL A 667 -26.25 -1.00 26.00
N VAL A 668 -26.46 0.01 26.84
CA VAL A 668 -25.39 0.79 27.46
C VAL A 668 -25.55 0.76 28.98
N THR A 669 -24.44 0.61 29.68
CA THR A 669 -24.38 0.83 31.13
C THR A 669 -23.32 1.85 31.48
N ILE A 670 -23.59 2.64 32.52
CA ILE A 670 -22.65 3.59 33.11
C ILE A 670 -22.53 3.21 34.58
N ASP A 671 -21.32 2.87 35.03
CA ASP A 671 -21.01 2.35 36.36
C ASP A 671 -21.94 1.17 36.76
N GLY A 672 -22.13 0.22 35.83
CA GLY A 672 -22.96 -0.97 35.99
C GLY A 672 -24.48 -0.70 36.01
N LYS A 673 -24.92 0.54 35.76
CA LYS A 673 -26.35 0.89 35.68
C LYS A 673 -26.76 1.15 34.24
N ARG A 674 -27.83 0.47 33.81
CA ARG A 674 -28.43 0.71 32.49
C ARG A 674 -28.76 2.19 32.32
N SER A 675 -28.27 2.75 31.22
CA SER A 675 -28.42 4.17 30.86
C SER A 675 -29.03 4.31 29.47
N GLU A 676 -29.23 5.54 29.03
CA GLU A 676 -29.67 5.86 27.68
C GLU A 676 -28.69 6.86 27.06
N LEU A 677 -28.32 6.61 25.80
CA LEU A 677 -27.58 7.53 24.96
C LEU A 677 -28.51 8.00 23.84
N GLN A 678 -28.32 9.25 23.40
CA GLN A 678 -29.03 9.80 22.26
C GLN A 678 -28.49 9.16 20.97
N PRO A 679 -29.33 8.44 20.20
CA PRO A 679 -28.91 7.90 18.91
C PRO A 679 -28.92 8.99 17.83
N GLY A 680 -28.06 8.85 16.85
CA GLY A 680 -28.03 9.62 15.62
C GLY A 680 -27.10 8.99 14.60
N THR A 681 -26.88 9.69 13.50
CA THR A 681 -25.90 9.32 12.47
C THR A 681 -24.98 10.50 12.19
N TYR A 682 -23.76 10.21 11.75
CA TYR A 682 -22.84 11.21 11.23
C TYR A 682 -21.85 10.58 10.27
N LYS A 683 -21.76 11.05 9.01
CA LYS A 683 -20.80 10.55 8.01
C LYS A 683 -20.88 9.04 7.77
N GLY A 684 -22.09 8.50 7.77
CA GLY A 684 -22.35 7.06 7.59
C GLY A 684 -22.30 6.23 8.87
N TRP A 685 -21.65 6.72 9.93
CA TRP A 685 -21.56 6.03 11.21
C TRP A 685 -22.84 6.18 12.05
N ASN A 686 -23.21 5.15 12.81
CA ASN A 686 -24.13 5.34 13.94
C ASN A 686 -23.37 6.07 15.04
N VAL A 687 -24.01 7.04 15.67
CA VAL A 687 -23.42 7.81 16.76
C VAL A 687 -24.34 7.81 17.97
N TYR A 688 -23.82 7.37 19.11
CA TYR A 688 -24.52 7.35 20.39
C TYR A 688 -23.87 8.35 21.32
N SER A 689 -24.63 9.26 21.91
CA SER A 689 -24.04 10.35 22.69
C SER A 689 -24.75 10.67 23.99
N GLY A 690 -24.00 11.18 24.97
CA GLY A 690 -24.52 11.45 26.31
C GLY A 690 -23.53 12.16 27.21
N PHE A 691 -24.00 12.62 28.36
CA PHE A 691 -23.15 13.30 29.34
C PHE A 691 -22.63 12.33 30.41
N VAL A 692 -21.32 12.33 30.62
CA VAL A 692 -20.66 11.63 31.72
C VAL A 692 -20.06 12.66 32.68
N THR A 693 -20.23 12.43 33.98
CA THR A 693 -19.72 13.33 35.03
C THR A 693 -18.80 12.57 35.96
N ILE A 694 -17.56 13.04 36.11
CA ILE A 694 -16.47 12.33 36.76
C ILE A 694 -15.90 13.24 37.85
N GLY A 695 -16.06 12.84 39.11
CA GLY A 695 -15.50 13.58 40.25
C GLY A 695 -13.96 13.57 40.25
N PRO A 696 -13.33 14.46 41.03
CA PRO A 696 -11.87 14.48 41.15
C PRO A 696 -11.35 13.16 41.73
N GLY A 697 -10.37 12.54 41.06
CA GLY A 697 -9.81 11.24 41.43
C GLY A 697 -10.77 10.07 41.26
N GLN A 698 -11.82 10.20 40.44
CA GLN A 698 -12.80 9.14 40.18
C GLN A 698 -12.68 8.65 38.73
N THR A 699 -13.23 7.47 38.48
CA THR A 699 -13.35 6.83 37.17
C THR A 699 -14.83 6.56 36.91
N ALA A 700 -15.28 6.82 35.68
CA ALA A 700 -16.56 6.36 35.17
C ALA A 700 -16.33 5.29 34.11
N LEU A 701 -17.03 4.16 34.21
CA LEU A 701 -16.99 3.08 33.23
C LEU A 701 -18.26 3.12 32.38
N VAL A 702 -18.10 3.19 31.06
CA VAL A 702 -19.19 3.16 30.08
C VAL A 702 -19.04 1.91 29.21
N GLU A 703 -19.99 0.98 29.29
CA GLU A 703 -19.97 -0.31 28.59
C GLU A 703 -21.11 -0.34 27.58
N LEU A 704 -20.78 -0.56 26.30
CA LEU A 704 -21.73 -0.66 25.19
C LEU A 704 -21.73 -2.09 24.64
N ALA A 705 -22.92 -2.70 24.54
CA ALA A 705 -23.14 -3.89 23.75
C ALA A 705 -23.75 -3.50 22.40
N LEU A 706 -23.11 -3.93 21.32
CA LEU A 706 -23.42 -3.55 19.94
C LEU A 706 -23.73 -4.79 19.10
N SER A 707 -24.63 -4.68 18.14
CA SER A 707 -24.86 -5.73 17.15
C SER A 707 -25.33 -5.21 15.78
N GLY A 708 -25.05 -5.97 14.73
CA GLY A 708 -25.35 -5.59 13.37
C GLY A 708 -24.96 -6.65 12.34
N GLU A 709 -25.06 -6.30 11.08
CA GLU A 709 -24.54 -7.06 9.94
C GLU A 709 -23.50 -6.20 9.25
N LEU A 710 -22.32 -6.78 9.00
CA LEU A 710 -21.19 -6.14 8.36
C LEU A 710 -20.96 -6.80 6.99
N GLY A 711 -20.67 -5.96 5.98
CA GLY A 711 -20.38 -6.41 4.62
C GLY A 711 -18.94 -6.87 4.43
N ASN A 712 -18.02 -6.38 5.26
CA ASN A 712 -16.59 -6.61 5.17
C ASN A 712 -15.93 -6.74 6.54
N ALA A 713 -16.37 -7.71 7.35
CA ALA A 713 -15.98 -7.80 8.76
C ALA A 713 -14.50 -8.17 9.04
N GLU A 714 -13.71 -8.45 7.99
CA GLU A 714 -12.27 -8.70 8.10
C GLU A 714 -11.48 -7.38 8.18
N GLU A 715 -12.04 -6.28 7.68
CA GLU A 715 -11.47 -4.94 7.79
C GLU A 715 -11.94 -4.25 9.06
N PHE A 716 -11.09 -3.35 9.56
CA PHE A 716 -11.32 -2.61 10.79
C PHE A 716 -10.96 -1.15 10.64
N VAL A 717 -11.92 -0.26 10.91
CA VAL A 717 -11.77 1.18 10.77
C VAL A 717 -11.91 1.88 12.11
N THR A 718 -10.94 2.74 12.45
CA THR A 718 -10.98 3.58 13.65
C THR A 718 -10.28 4.91 13.42
N TRP A 719 -10.55 5.88 14.30
CA TRP A 719 -9.75 7.09 14.40
C TRP A 719 -9.71 7.57 15.85
N THR A 720 -8.64 8.26 16.20
CA THR A 720 -8.42 8.74 17.57
C THR A 720 -8.55 10.27 17.64
N GLN A 721 -9.31 10.75 18.62
CA GLN A 721 -9.36 12.17 18.95
C GLN A 721 -8.06 12.60 19.69
N PRO A 722 -7.34 13.62 19.19
CA PRO A 722 -6.13 14.11 19.83
C PRO A 722 -6.44 14.93 21.07
N LEU A 723 -6.06 14.42 22.25
CA LEU A 723 -6.10 15.16 23.52
C LEU A 723 -4.70 15.31 24.11
N VAL A 724 -4.60 16.01 25.25
CA VAL A 724 -3.33 16.17 25.99
C VAL A 724 -2.78 14.80 26.40
N ILE A 725 -3.65 13.94 26.93
CA ILE A 725 -3.33 12.54 27.24
C ILE A 725 -3.93 11.66 26.13
N PRO A 726 -3.11 10.97 25.33
CA PRO A 726 -3.58 9.97 24.36
C PRO A 726 -4.37 8.85 25.07
N PRO A 727 -5.37 8.26 24.41
CA PRO A 727 -6.08 7.12 24.99
C PRO A 727 -5.18 5.89 25.00
N THR A 728 -5.37 5.01 25.99
CA THR A 728 -4.86 3.63 25.92
C THR A 728 -5.92 2.78 25.23
N ILE A 729 -5.56 2.11 24.14
CA ILE A 729 -6.48 1.32 23.33
C ILE A 729 -6.10 -0.17 23.41
N ARG A 730 -7.11 -1.03 23.60
CA ARG A 730 -6.99 -2.50 23.51
C ARG A 730 -8.06 -3.03 22.56
N GLY A 731 -7.66 -3.72 21.51
CA GLY A 731 -8.59 -4.23 20.52
C GLY A 731 -7.91 -4.51 19.19
N PRO A 732 -8.68 -4.73 18.11
CA PRO A 732 -8.16 -4.81 16.76
C PRO A 732 -7.41 -3.51 16.40
N GLU A 733 -6.28 -3.65 15.72
CA GLU A 733 -5.61 -2.53 15.06
C GLU A 733 -6.28 -2.32 13.69
N PRO A 734 -6.36 -1.08 13.19
CA PRO A 734 -6.80 -0.85 11.83
C PRO A 734 -5.93 -1.62 10.84
N THR A 735 -6.54 -2.09 9.75
CA THR A 735 -5.80 -2.65 8.62
C THR A 735 -4.99 -1.52 7.99
N ASP A 736 -3.66 -1.65 7.98
CA ASP A 736 -2.78 -0.72 7.28
C ASP A 736 -3.06 -0.82 5.77
N ASP A 737 -3.68 0.21 5.19
CA ASP A 737 -3.75 0.47 3.74
C ASP A 737 -2.80 1.63 3.38
#